data_AF-A0A2R6RF18-F1
#
_entry.id   AF-A0A2R6RF18-F1
#
_cell.length_a   1.000
_cell.length_b   1.000
_cell.length_c   1.000
_cell.angle_alpha   90.00
_cell.angle_beta   90.00
_cell.angle_gamma   90.00
#
_symmetry.space_group_name_H-M   'P 1'
#
loop_
_entity.id
_entity.type
_entity.pdbx_description
1 polymer ?
#
loop_
_entity_poly.entity_id
_entity_poly.type
_entity_poly.pdbx_seq_one_letter_code
_entity_poly.pdbx_strand_id
1 'polypeptide(L)'
;MSSNEFRFFLSCDINLPVTFRVERLEGNLPAAKPPNSAEVDFTAEERRSELFVECALYIDGAPFGLPTRTRLESTGPTYCWNELITLSTKYRDLTANSQLALTVWDVSCGKTEGLIGGATISLFNTKKQLKTGRHKLRLCSGKEADGSIETATPGKVPKEECGELERLEKLVNKYERGQIQRIDWLDRLAFKAMEKIKERESGRNGSSLYVVVEFCSFEHRVVFQEAGANFLIPSPITTSNELVTVWDPEVGKINPSEHKQLKLARSLTRGIIDRDLKPSSSERKSIQRILKYPPTRILSGDERQLLWKFRFSLMSEKRALTKFLRCVEWSDVQEAKQAIELMGRWETIDVCDALELLSPVFESEEVRAYAVSVLERADDEELQCYLLQLVQALRFERSDKSRLSHFLVRRSLRNIELASFLRWYVAVELHDPAYAKRFYCTYEILEENMIKILSEHRSIISYLQKFHPDENAPFGITATCLETFIKSCAGYSVITYILGIGDRHLDNLLLRNDGRLFHVDFGFILGRDPKPFPPPMKLCKEMVEAMGGAESQYYTRFKSYCCEAYNILRKSSNLILNLFHLMAGSNIPDIASDPEKGILKLQEKFRLDLDDEECIHFFQDLINESVSALFPQMVETIHRWAQYWR
;
A
#
# COMPACT_ATOMS: atom_id res chain seq x y z
N MET A 1 -24.27 40.12 -13.70
CA MET A 1 -23.78 40.18 -12.30
C MET A 1 -22.95 38.94 -12.06
N SER A 2 -21.62 39.04 -12.17
CA SER A 2 -20.73 37.94 -11.79
C SER A 2 -20.92 37.69 -10.30
N SER A 3 -21.27 36.46 -9.92
CA SER A 3 -21.24 36.03 -8.53
C SER A 3 -19.86 36.32 -7.97
N ASN A 4 -19.76 37.22 -6.98
CA ASN A 4 -18.51 37.46 -6.26
C ASN A 4 -18.13 36.16 -5.53
N GLU A 5 -17.28 35.33 -6.13
CA GLU A 5 -16.64 34.22 -5.44
C GLU A 5 -15.81 34.77 -4.28
N PHE A 6 -16.24 34.49 -3.05
CA PHE A 6 -15.46 34.81 -1.86
C PHE A 6 -14.41 33.71 -1.65
N ARG A 7 -13.17 33.97 -2.05
CA ARG A 7 -12.03 33.08 -1.78
C ARG A 7 -11.38 33.44 -0.44
N PHE A 8 -11.23 32.44 0.43
CA PHE A 8 -10.57 32.56 1.73
C PHE A 8 -9.79 31.27 2.04
N PHE A 9 -8.80 31.35 2.92
CA PHE A 9 -8.09 30.20 3.47
C PHE A 9 -8.58 29.91 4.88
N LEU A 10 -8.59 28.64 5.27
CA LEU A 10 -8.88 28.22 6.64
C LEU A 10 -7.57 28.11 7.42
N SER A 11 -7.56 28.53 8.69
CA SER A 11 -6.37 28.44 9.53
C SER A 11 -5.82 27.01 9.64
N CYS A 12 -6.69 26.00 9.73
CA CYS A 12 -6.33 24.57 9.82
C CYS A 12 -5.60 24.04 8.57
N ASP A 13 -5.82 24.65 7.40
CA ASP A 13 -5.20 24.25 6.14
C ASP A 13 -3.78 24.81 5.98
N ILE A 14 -3.41 25.83 6.77
CA ILE A 14 -2.11 26.51 6.65
C ILE A 14 -1.05 25.78 7.48
N ASN A 15 -0.25 24.95 6.80
CA ASN A 15 0.86 24.20 7.39
C ASN A 15 2.19 24.99 7.38
N LEU A 16 2.14 26.31 7.56
CA LEU A 16 3.31 27.19 7.62
C LEU A 16 3.58 27.64 9.07
N PRO A 17 4.84 27.88 9.45
CA PRO A 17 5.17 28.42 10.77
C PRO A 17 4.66 29.86 10.91
N VAL A 18 4.25 30.22 12.13
CA VAL A 18 3.81 31.59 12.44
C VAL A 18 5.01 32.52 12.36
N THR A 19 4.94 33.47 11.43
CA THR A 19 6.02 34.40 11.13
C THR A 19 5.52 35.85 11.20
N PHE A 20 6.35 36.74 11.71
CA PHE A 20 6.09 38.17 11.78
C PHE A 20 7.39 38.95 11.88
N ARG A 21 7.38 40.20 11.43
CA ARG A 21 8.56 41.07 11.41
C ARG A 21 8.44 42.13 12.50
N VAL A 22 9.43 42.21 13.38
CA VAL A 22 9.56 43.31 14.35
C VAL A 22 10.31 44.44 13.66
N GLU A 23 9.62 45.54 13.33
CA GLU A 23 10.21 46.61 12.52
C GLU A 23 11.03 47.57 13.38
N ARG A 24 10.37 48.36 14.23
CA ARG A 24 10.98 49.48 14.96
C ARG A 24 10.23 49.86 16.22
N LEU A 25 10.93 50.58 17.11
CA LEU A 25 10.38 51.27 18.27
C LEU A 25 10.15 52.76 17.92
N GLU A 26 8.93 53.26 18.11
CA GLU A 26 8.59 54.68 17.98
C GLU A 26 8.30 55.28 19.37
N GLY A 27 8.89 56.45 19.66
CA GLY A 27 8.66 57.21 20.90
C GLY A 27 9.96 57.57 21.60
N ASN A 28 9.90 58.52 22.53
CA ASN A 28 11.07 58.92 23.32
C ASN A 28 11.22 57.99 24.51
N LEU A 29 12.39 57.38 24.66
CA LEU A 29 12.71 56.60 25.84
C LEU A 29 12.71 57.51 27.08
N PRO A 30 12.23 57.02 28.24
CA PRO A 30 12.40 57.73 29.50
C PRO A 30 13.90 57.92 29.77
N ALA A 31 14.31 59.15 30.07
CA ALA A 31 15.70 59.45 30.42
C ALA A 31 16.14 58.57 31.60
N ALA A 32 17.32 57.94 31.49
CA ALA A 32 17.88 57.12 32.55
C ALA A 32 17.94 57.94 33.85
N LYS A 33 17.28 57.48 34.91
CA LYS A 33 17.43 58.10 36.24
C LYS A 33 18.90 57.98 36.65
N PRO A 34 19.58 59.08 37.04
CA PRO A 34 20.92 58.95 37.60
C PRO A 34 20.84 58.10 38.88
N PRO A 35 21.84 57.24 39.13
CA PRO A 35 21.88 56.47 40.37
C PRO A 35 21.93 57.42 41.56
N ASN A 36 20.98 57.26 42.50
CA ASN A 36 21.03 57.88 43.81
C ASN A 36 22.15 57.22 44.64
N SER A 37 23.39 57.64 44.41
CA SER A 37 24.48 57.54 45.38
C SER A 37 25.58 58.49 44.95
N ALA A 38 25.88 59.45 45.82
CA ALA A 38 26.96 60.39 45.66
C ALA A 38 28.29 59.65 45.49
N GLU A 39 28.85 59.67 44.28
CA GLU A 39 30.30 59.72 44.02
C GLU A 39 30.48 60.18 42.58
N VAL A 40 31.23 61.26 42.44
CA VAL A 40 31.45 62.00 41.19
C VAL A 40 32.60 61.31 40.45
N ASP A 41 32.33 60.73 39.29
CA ASP A 41 33.37 60.40 38.31
C ASP A 41 33.03 61.03 36.96
N PHE A 42 33.95 61.90 36.52
CA PHE A 42 33.89 62.67 35.29
C PHE A 42 34.27 61.79 34.08
N THR A 43 33.33 60.98 33.57
CA THR A 43 33.25 60.57 32.16
C THR A 43 31.81 60.14 31.84
N ALA A 44 30.88 61.09 31.75
CA ALA A 44 29.54 60.82 31.27
C ALA A 44 29.54 60.73 29.73
N GLU A 45 30.08 59.64 29.18
CA GLU A 45 29.60 59.21 27.86
C GLU A 45 28.14 58.82 28.03
N GLU A 46 27.23 59.48 27.31
CA GLU A 46 25.83 59.09 27.21
C GLU A 46 25.75 57.62 26.74
N ARG A 47 25.68 56.67 27.68
CA ARG A 47 25.45 55.26 27.36
C ARG A 47 24.08 55.17 26.70
N ARG A 48 24.07 54.89 25.40
CA ARG A 48 22.85 54.62 24.64
C ARG A 48 22.27 53.28 25.11
N SER A 49 20.96 53.24 25.34
CA SER A 49 20.25 52.01 25.69
C SER A 49 20.45 50.96 24.59
N GLU A 50 20.69 49.71 24.99
CA GLU A 50 20.84 48.58 24.07
C GLU A 50 19.59 47.71 24.20
N LEU A 51 18.77 47.68 23.14
CA LEU A 51 17.42 47.13 23.24
C LEU A 51 17.24 45.84 22.45
N PHE A 52 16.49 44.89 23.01
CA PHE A 52 15.95 43.75 22.29
C PHE A 52 14.46 43.54 22.63
N VAL A 53 13.75 42.86 21.73
CA VAL A 53 12.34 42.50 21.90
C VAL A 53 12.25 40.99 22.09
N GLU A 54 11.66 40.57 23.21
CA GLU A 54 11.28 39.19 23.46
C GLU A 54 9.84 38.96 23.01
N CYS A 55 9.65 37.94 22.16
CA CYS A 55 8.36 37.59 21.57
C CYS A 55 7.92 36.22 22.08
N ALA A 56 6.80 36.17 22.81
CA ALA A 56 6.23 34.94 23.33
C ALA A 56 4.81 34.71 22.79
N LEU A 57 4.51 33.49 22.39
CA LEU A 57 3.17 33.09 21.97
C LEU A 57 2.40 32.55 23.18
N TYR A 58 1.15 32.97 23.32
CA TYR A 58 0.23 32.43 24.31
C TYR A 58 -0.98 31.84 23.60
N ILE A 59 -1.35 30.62 23.98
CA ILE A 59 -2.54 29.92 23.48
C ILE A 59 -3.46 29.70 24.67
N ASP A 60 -4.68 30.23 24.57
CA ASP A 60 -5.72 30.14 25.61
C ASP A 60 -5.25 30.57 27.01
N GLY A 61 -4.38 31.57 27.07
CA GLY A 61 -3.85 32.14 28.33
C GLY A 61 -2.59 31.47 28.87
N ALA A 62 -2.08 30.40 28.23
CA ALA A 62 -0.86 29.72 28.63
C ALA A 62 0.30 30.00 27.65
N PRO A 63 1.55 30.19 28.14
CA PRO A 63 2.70 30.36 27.27
C PRO A 63 2.94 29.09 26.46
N PHE A 64 3.05 29.23 25.14
CA PHE A 64 3.22 28.13 24.20
C PHE A 64 4.56 28.25 23.49
N GLY A 65 5.44 27.27 23.74
CA GLY A 65 6.80 27.26 23.18
C GLY A 65 7.78 28.16 23.93
N LEU A 66 8.99 28.29 23.38
CA LEU A 66 10.04 29.15 23.94
C LEU A 66 9.91 30.58 23.39
N PRO A 67 10.09 31.61 24.24
CA PRO A 67 10.18 32.99 23.76
C PRO A 67 11.33 33.16 22.77
N THR A 68 11.10 33.91 21.70
CA THR A 68 12.11 34.21 20.67
C THR A 68 12.52 35.67 20.79
N ARG A 69 13.83 35.95 20.80
CA ARG A 69 14.38 37.29 20.98
C ARG A 69 14.88 37.86 19.65
N THR A 70 14.71 39.15 19.45
CA THR A 70 15.40 39.87 18.37
C THR A 70 16.88 40.05 18.70
N ARG A 71 17.66 40.45 17.70
CA ARG A 71 19.01 40.97 17.89
C ARG A 71 19.00 42.20 18.80
N LEU A 72 20.12 42.41 19.49
CA LEU A 72 20.37 43.61 20.27
C LEU A 72 20.67 44.77 19.33
N GLU A 73 19.98 45.90 19.51
CA GLU A 73 20.16 47.09 18.69
C GLU A 73 20.64 48.27 19.56
N SER A 74 21.73 48.91 19.14
CA SER A 74 22.40 50.01 19.85
C SER A 74 22.57 51.29 19.01
N THR A 75 22.10 51.28 17.74
CA THR A 75 22.41 52.35 16.77
C THR A 75 21.17 53.02 16.16
N GLY A 76 20.78 54.19 16.70
CA GLY A 76 20.03 55.21 15.96
C GLY A 76 19.07 56.09 16.78
N PRO A 77 18.58 57.21 16.22
CA PRO A 77 17.53 58.03 16.82
C PRO A 77 16.17 57.30 16.92
N THR A 78 16.00 56.19 16.19
CA THR A 78 14.88 55.25 16.29
C THR A 78 15.42 53.82 16.20
N TYR A 79 15.14 52.98 17.21
CA TYR A 79 15.56 51.57 17.19
C TYR A 79 14.83 50.82 16.08
N CYS A 80 15.58 50.19 15.18
CA CYS A 80 15.05 49.49 14.02
C CYS A 80 15.69 48.10 13.93
N TRP A 81 14.92 47.05 14.22
CA TRP A 81 15.38 45.66 14.13
C TRP A 81 15.18 45.10 12.72
N ASN A 82 14.04 45.42 12.10
CA ASN A 82 13.64 44.88 10.81
C ASN A 82 13.81 43.34 10.69
N GLU A 83 13.58 42.63 11.79
CA GLU A 83 13.92 41.21 11.91
C GLU A 83 12.68 40.33 11.79
N LEU A 84 12.77 39.30 10.94
CA LEU A 84 11.72 38.30 10.77
C LEU A 84 11.84 37.23 11.86
N ILE A 85 10.86 37.18 12.75
CA ILE A 85 10.75 36.17 13.81
C ILE A 85 9.90 35.01 13.32
N THR A 86 10.39 33.79 13.51
CA THR A 86 9.70 32.54 13.16
C THR A 86 9.48 31.73 14.43
N LEU A 87 8.22 31.51 14.81
CA LEU A 87 7.87 30.67 15.94
C LEU A 87 7.85 29.20 15.54
N SER A 88 8.04 28.30 16.51
CA SER A 88 7.94 26.84 16.29
C SER A 88 6.53 26.36 15.97
N THR A 89 5.51 27.16 16.28
CA THR A 89 4.09 26.87 16.09
C THR A 89 3.65 27.15 14.67
N LYS A 90 2.74 26.34 14.12
CA LYS A 90 2.15 26.57 12.80
C LYS A 90 0.80 27.28 12.90
N TYR A 91 0.38 27.94 11.82
CA TYR A 91 -0.93 28.62 11.76
C TYR A 91 -2.10 27.67 12.03
N ARG A 92 -1.98 26.39 11.67
CA ARG A 92 -3.00 25.36 11.95
C ARG A 92 -3.17 24.96 13.40
N ASP A 93 -2.16 25.22 14.24
CA ASP A 93 -2.17 24.86 15.65
C ASP A 93 -2.69 26.01 16.52
N LEU A 94 -2.93 27.19 15.93
CA LEU A 94 -3.45 28.36 16.63
C LEU A 94 -4.93 28.22 16.94
N THR A 95 -5.33 28.66 18.14
CA THR A 95 -6.72 28.81 18.55
C THR A 95 -7.23 30.24 18.28
N ALA A 96 -8.55 30.44 18.32
CA ALA A 96 -9.15 31.77 18.16
C ALA A 96 -8.66 32.80 19.19
N ASN A 97 -8.21 32.35 20.37
CA ASN A 97 -7.72 33.19 21.45
C ASN A 97 -6.18 33.28 21.50
N SER A 98 -5.48 32.83 20.46
CA SER A 98 -4.02 32.93 20.42
C SER A 98 -3.56 34.40 20.43
N GLN A 99 -2.59 34.71 21.29
CA GLN A 99 -2.05 36.05 21.51
C GLN A 99 -0.53 36.05 21.36
N LEU A 100 0.00 37.15 20.80
CA LEU A 100 1.42 37.42 20.76
C LEU A 100 1.75 38.49 21.81
N ALA A 101 2.63 38.14 22.75
CA ALA A 101 3.16 39.01 23.79
C ALA A 101 4.58 39.47 23.39
N LEU A 102 4.83 40.77 23.47
CA LEU A 102 6.07 41.42 23.07
C LEU A 102 6.59 42.25 24.23
N THR A 103 7.76 41.91 24.76
CA THR A 103 8.39 42.64 25.87
C THR A 103 9.69 43.28 25.39
N VAL A 104 9.87 44.58 25.63
CA VAL A 104 11.09 45.32 25.27
C VAL A 104 11.98 45.45 26.50
N TRP A 105 13.23 45.03 26.35
CA TRP A 105 14.26 45.01 27.39
C TRP A 105 15.42 45.94 27.04
N ASP A 106 15.99 46.59 28.06
CA ASP A 106 17.21 47.39 27.99
C ASP A 106 18.36 46.69 28.74
N VAL A 107 19.48 46.45 28.07
CA VAL A 107 20.63 45.72 28.61
C VAL A 107 21.78 46.65 29.03
N SER A 108 21.63 47.97 28.86
CA SER A 108 22.67 48.96 29.15
C SER A 108 23.13 49.01 30.63
N CYS A 109 22.30 48.51 31.55
CA CYS A 109 22.57 48.44 32.99
C CYS A 109 23.02 47.02 33.37
N GLY A 110 24.30 46.70 33.15
CA GLY A 110 24.90 45.34 33.21
C GLY A 110 24.79 44.48 34.49
N LYS A 111 23.78 44.65 35.35
CA LYS A 111 23.43 43.71 36.44
C LYS A 111 21.95 43.30 36.48
N THR A 112 21.04 44.01 35.81
CA THR A 112 19.61 43.65 35.73
C THR A 112 19.04 44.14 34.40
N GLU A 113 18.45 43.25 33.59
CA GLU A 113 17.72 43.64 32.37
C GLU A 113 16.63 44.67 32.75
N GLY A 114 16.74 45.88 32.22
CA GLY A 114 15.82 46.98 32.48
C GLY A 114 14.55 46.81 31.66
N LEU A 115 13.44 46.48 32.32
CA LEU A 115 12.14 46.34 31.65
C LEU A 115 11.63 47.71 31.18
N ILE A 116 11.52 47.91 29.86
CA ILE A 116 10.93 49.12 29.29
C ILE A 116 9.41 49.01 29.30
N GLY A 117 8.88 47.90 28.81
CA GLY A 117 7.45 47.63 28.80
C GLY A 117 7.03 46.52 27.84
N GLY A 118 5.80 46.06 28.02
CA GLY A 118 5.19 44.95 27.30
C GLY A 118 3.95 45.37 26.52
N ALA A 119 3.67 44.64 25.44
CA ALA A 119 2.45 44.76 24.67
C ALA A 119 1.97 43.40 24.15
N THR A 120 0.67 43.16 24.29
CA THR A 120 0.03 41.93 23.85
C THR A 120 -1.00 42.20 22.74
N ILE A 121 -1.02 41.36 21.70
CA ILE A 121 -1.97 41.43 20.59
C ILE A 121 -2.53 40.05 20.25
N SER A 122 -3.87 39.94 20.21
CA SER A 122 -4.51 38.72 19.67
C SER A 122 -4.22 38.57 18.18
N LEU A 123 -3.88 37.35 17.73
CA LEU A 123 -3.60 37.06 16.32
C LEU A 123 -4.87 37.07 15.46
N PHE A 124 -6.03 36.80 16.05
CA PHE A 124 -7.32 36.88 15.38
C PHE A 124 -8.09 38.15 15.78
N ASN A 125 -8.95 38.64 14.88
CA ASN A 125 -9.87 39.72 15.20
C ASN A 125 -11.21 39.19 15.74
N THR A 126 -12.12 40.07 16.14
CA THR A 126 -13.46 39.69 16.63
C THR A 126 -14.32 38.96 15.59
N LYS A 127 -13.96 39.03 14.31
CA LYS A 127 -14.60 38.28 13.21
C LYS A 127 -13.90 36.94 12.93
N LYS A 128 -13.03 36.48 13.83
CA LYS A 128 -12.23 35.25 13.67
C LYS A 128 -11.36 35.23 12.40
N GLN A 129 -10.88 36.40 11.98
CA GLN A 129 -9.95 36.52 10.85
C GLN A 129 -8.55 36.83 11.35
N LEU A 130 -7.54 36.22 10.73
CA LEU A 130 -6.14 36.45 11.07
C LEU A 130 -5.77 37.91 10.79
N LYS A 131 -5.09 38.55 11.74
CA LYS A 131 -4.53 39.90 11.57
C LYS A 131 -3.32 39.83 10.64
N THR A 132 -3.23 40.78 9.73
CA THR A 132 -2.22 40.83 8.66
C THR A 132 -1.79 42.28 8.43
N GLY A 133 -0.57 42.47 7.95
CA GLY A 133 0.00 43.79 7.70
C GLY A 133 0.58 44.44 8.96
N ARG A 134 0.80 45.75 8.88
CA ARG A 134 1.50 46.53 9.91
C ARG A 134 0.56 46.91 11.05
N HIS A 135 1.06 46.73 12.27
CA HIS A 135 0.38 47.05 13.52
C HIS A 135 1.30 47.82 14.46
N LYS A 136 0.82 48.99 14.89
CA LYS A 136 1.45 49.80 15.94
C LYS A 136 0.86 49.44 17.31
N LEU A 137 1.72 48.95 18.22
CA LEU A 137 1.33 48.47 19.56
C LEU A 137 1.87 49.41 20.63
N ARG A 138 1.00 49.94 21.51
CA ARG A 138 1.42 50.78 22.65
C ARG A 138 2.04 49.91 23.73
N LEU A 139 3.23 50.26 24.19
CA LEU A 139 3.89 49.58 25.30
C LEU A 139 3.33 50.07 26.64
N CYS A 140 3.05 49.13 27.55
CA CYS A 140 2.76 49.41 28.94
C CYS A 140 4.08 49.55 29.71
N SER A 141 4.49 50.78 30.01
CA SER A 141 5.76 51.06 30.67
C SER A 141 5.93 50.29 31.98
N GLY A 142 7.07 49.60 32.13
CA GLY A 142 7.45 48.88 33.35
C GLY A 142 6.63 47.63 33.68
N LYS A 143 5.83 47.10 32.74
CA LYS A 143 5.12 45.82 32.89
C LYS A 143 5.52 44.83 31.79
N GLU A 144 5.74 43.58 32.16
CA GLU A 144 6.01 42.50 31.21
C GLU A 144 4.72 42.14 30.45
N ALA A 145 4.84 41.76 29.19
CA ALA A 145 3.69 41.40 28.38
C ALA A 145 3.05 40.10 28.88
N ASP A 146 1.79 40.18 29.31
CA ASP A 146 1.01 39.03 29.72
C ASP A 146 0.10 38.59 28.58
N GLY A 147 0.18 37.32 28.17
CA GLY A 147 -0.71 36.74 27.16
C GLY A 147 -1.98 36.12 27.74
N SER A 148 -2.47 36.69 28.85
CA SER A 148 -3.71 36.25 29.50
C SER A 148 -4.93 36.62 28.64
N ILE A 149 -6.05 35.89 28.79
CA ILE A 149 -7.26 36.13 27.99
C ILE A 149 -7.75 37.58 28.15
N GLU A 150 -7.68 38.12 29.37
CA GLU A 150 -7.88 39.54 29.68
C GLU A 150 -6.53 40.20 30.03
N THR A 151 -5.72 40.45 29.00
CA THR A 151 -4.36 41.01 29.16
C THR A 151 -4.33 42.33 29.94
N ALA A 152 -3.44 42.40 30.92
CA ALA A 152 -3.08 43.62 31.64
C ALA A 152 -2.19 44.57 30.81
N THR A 153 -1.70 44.11 29.65
CA THR A 153 -0.82 44.83 28.72
C THR A 153 -1.38 44.91 27.29
N PRO A 154 -2.60 45.44 27.07
CA PRO A 154 -3.19 45.49 25.74
C PRO A 154 -2.40 46.43 24.82
N GLY A 155 -1.79 45.87 23.77
CA GLY A 155 -1.03 46.66 22.79
C GLY A 155 -1.92 47.53 21.90
N LYS A 156 -3.20 47.17 21.72
CA LYS A 156 -4.18 48.01 21.03
C LYS A 156 -4.94 48.88 22.03
N VAL A 157 -4.93 50.19 21.78
CA VAL A 157 -5.65 51.18 22.59
C VAL A 157 -7.18 50.97 22.44
N PRO A 158 -7.99 51.15 23.50
CA PRO A 158 -9.45 51.08 23.42
C PRO A 158 -10.06 52.04 22.41
N LYS A 159 -11.23 51.70 21.85
CA LYS A 159 -11.89 52.47 20.78
C LYS A 159 -12.24 53.90 21.18
N GLU A 160 -12.40 54.19 22.47
CA GLU A 160 -12.71 55.53 22.98
C GLU A 160 -11.51 56.49 22.87
N GLU A 161 -10.28 55.97 22.86
CA GLU A 161 -9.02 56.71 22.68
C GLU A 161 -8.45 56.57 21.25
N CYS A 162 -9.07 55.72 20.41
CA CYS A 162 -8.68 55.48 19.01
C CYS A 162 -9.05 56.68 18.12
N GLY A 163 -8.16 57.68 18.07
CA GLY A 163 -8.27 58.82 17.16
C GLY A 163 -8.11 58.46 15.67
N GLU A 164 -7.92 59.49 14.86
CA GLU A 164 -7.73 59.40 13.39
C GLU A 164 -6.52 58.52 12.98
N LEU A 165 -5.55 58.30 13.86
CA LEU A 165 -4.35 57.49 13.59
C LEU A 165 -4.65 56.00 13.29
N GLU A 166 -5.55 55.36 14.05
CA GLU A 166 -5.89 53.94 13.82
C GLU A 166 -6.71 53.76 12.53
N ARG A 167 -7.54 54.76 12.20
CA ARG A 167 -8.28 54.80 10.93
C ARG A 167 -7.32 54.91 9.75
N LEU A 168 -6.34 55.81 9.84
CA LEU A 168 -5.30 55.97 8.82
C LEU A 168 -4.45 54.70 8.66
N GLU A 169 -4.07 54.04 9.75
CA GLU A 169 -3.35 52.76 9.70
C GLU A 169 -4.15 51.64 9.00
N LYS A 170 -5.46 51.55 9.28
CA LYS A 170 -6.36 50.61 8.57
C LYS A 170 -6.42 50.92 7.07
N LEU A 171 -6.41 52.19 6.68
CA LEU A 171 -6.42 52.61 5.27
C LEU A 171 -5.08 52.34 4.58
N VAL A 172 -3.95 52.60 5.24
CA VAL A 172 -2.60 52.28 4.72
C VAL A 172 -2.48 50.78 4.49
N ASN A 173 -2.90 49.97 5.45
CA ASN A 173 -2.90 48.51 5.28
C ASN A 173 -3.81 48.07 4.10
N LYS A 174 -4.91 48.78 3.82
CA LYS A 174 -5.73 48.50 2.62
C LYS A 174 -5.03 48.92 1.32
N TYR A 175 -4.33 50.05 1.33
CA TYR A 175 -3.55 50.56 0.22
C TYR A 175 -2.36 49.64 -0.11
N GLU A 176 -1.60 49.22 0.90
CA GLU A 176 -0.48 48.28 0.75
C GLU A 176 -0.94 46.93 0.19
N ARG A 177 -2.14 46.47 0.58
CA ARG A 177 -2.79 45.25 0.03
C ARG A 177 -3.39 45.41 -1.38
N GLY A 178 -3.31 46.59 -2.00
CA GLY A 178 -3.91 46.85 -3.31
C GLY A 178 -5.45 46.90 -3.31
N GLN A 179 -6.09 47.00 -2.14
CA GLN A 179 -7.56 47.17 -2.02
C GLN A 179 -7.99 48.62 -2.29
N ILE A 180 -7.03 49.55 -2.32
CA ILE A 180 -7.20 50.93 -2.76
C ILE A 180 -6.34 51.08 -4.02
N GLN A 181 -6.95 51.63 -5.08
CA GLN A 181 -6.25 51.87 -6.34
C GLN A 181 -5.12 52.88 -6.14
N ARG A 182 -3.92 52.56 -6.67
CA ARG A 182 -2.78 53.48 -6.64
C ARG A 182 -2.97 54.60 -7.66
N ILE A 183 -2.81 55.83 -7.20
CA ILE A 183 -2.91 57.05 -8.01
C ILE A 183 -1.77 57.97 -7.57
N ASP A 184 -0.63 57.90 -8.27
CA ASP A 184 0.65 58.48 -7.82
C ASP A 184 0.57 59.94 -7.32
N TRP A 185 -0.17 60.80 -8.03
CA TRP A 185 -0.29 62.20 -7.65
C TRP A 185 -1.14 62.39 -6.37
N LEU A 186 -2.21 61.62 -6.22
CA LEU A 186 -3.12 61.68 -5.08
C LEU A 186 -2.49 61.01 -3.86
N ASP A 187 -1.79 59.90 -4.08
CA ASP A 187 -1.06 59.16 -3.05
C ASP A 187 0.01 60.04 -2.40
N ARG A 188 0.79 60.79 -3.19
CA ARG A 188 1.77 61.76 -2.66
C ARG A 188 1.12 62.82 -1.78
N LEU A 189 -0.04 63.34 -2.17
CA LEU A 189 -0.79 64.33 -1.38
C LEU A 189 -1.39 63.70 -0.11
N ALA A 190 -1.93 62.49 -0.22
CA ALA A 190 -2.51 61.74 0.89
C ALA A 190 -1.45 61.39 1.94
N PHE A 191 -0.30 60.85 1.54
CA PHE A 191 0.82 60.57 2.45
C PHE A 191 1.34 61.83 3.13
N LYS A 192 1.47 62.95 2.40
CA LYS A 192 1.86 64.24 2.99
C LYS A 192 0.82 64.78 3.98
N ALA A 193 -0.47 64.59 3.72
CA ALA A 193 -1.53 64.95 4.66
C ALA A 193 -1.55 64.04 5.88
N MET A 194 -1.28 62.75 5.70
CA MET A 194 -1.13 61.77 6.77
C MET A 194 0.02 62.10 7.71
N GLU A 195 1.19 62.51 7.18
CA GLU A 195 2.32 62.96 8.00
C GLU A 195 1.94 64.17 8.86
N LYS A 196 1.26 65.17 8.30
CA LYS A 196 0.77 66.32 9.08
C LYS A 196 -0.21 65.93 10.19
N ILE A 197 -1.05 64.93 9.96
CA ILE A 197 -1.97 64.39 10.99
C ILE A 197 -1.16 63.65 12.05
N LYS A 198 -0.16 62.85 11.65
CA LYS A 198 0.75 62.13 12.56
C LYS A 198 1.53 63.09 13.46
N GLU A 199 2.02 64.19 12.93
CA GLU A 199 2.72 65.25 13.70
C GLU A 199 1.79 65.93 14.71
N ARG A 200 0.56 66.29 14.31
CA ARG A 200 -0.43 66.92 15.21
C ARG A 200 -0.83 66.02 16.38
N GLU A 201 -0.98 64.73 16.12
CA GLU A 201 -1.37 63.74 17.14
C GLU A 201 -0.17 63.33 18.01
N SER A 202 1.04 63.29 17.46
CA SER A 202 2.27 63.04 18.24
C SER A 202 2.55 64.15 19.26
N GLY A 203 2.09 65.39 19.01
CA GLY A 203 2.14 66.48 19.98
C GLY A 203 1.09 66.40 21.10
N ARG A 204 0.05 65.57 20.96
CA ARG A 204 -1.01 65.37 21.97
C ARG A 204 -0.76 64.17 22.87
N ASN A 205 -0.14 63.12 22.33
CA ASN A 205 0.20 61.90 23.08
C ASN A 205 1.56 62.08 23.76
N GLY A 206 1.55 62.43 25.05
CA GLY A 206 2.79 62.46 25.86
C GLY A 206 3.54 61.13 25.81
N SER A 207 4.88 61.19 25.88
CA SER A 207 5.93 60.14 26.01
C SER A 207 5.51 58.65 25.95
N SER A 208 4.69 58.25 24.98
CA SER A 208 4.21 56.87 24.85
C SER A 208 5.08 56.13 23.86
N LEU A 209 5.56 54.95 24.27
CA LEU A 209 6.38 54.08 23.42
C LEU A 209 5.49 53.13 22.63
N TYR A 210 5.86 52.87 21.38
CA TYR A 210 5.14 51.97 20.50
C TYR A 210 6.08 51.03 19.76
N VAL A 211 5.76 49.74 19.73
CA VAL A 211 6.46 48.76 18.87
C VAL A 211 5.64 48.54 17.60
N VAL A 212 6.30 48.60 16.45
CA VAL A 212 5.69 48.32 15.15
C VAL A 212 6.01 46.89 14.74
N VAL A 213 4.97 46.08 14.53
CA VAL A 213 5.08 44.68 14.10
C VAL A 213 4.30 44.48 12.81
N GLU A 214 4.86 43.74 11.87
CA GLU A 214 4.21 43.36 10.62
C GLU A 214 3.91 41.86 10.59
N PHE A 215 2.63 41.51 10.52
CA PHE A 215 2.20 40.12 10.33
C PHE A 215 2.18 39.75 8.84
N CYS A 216 2.55 38.51 8.52
CA CYS A 216 2.50 37.98 7.17
C CYS A 216 1.12 38.14 6.52
N SER A 217 1.11 38.57 5.27
CA SER A 217 -0.08 38.67 4.43
C SER A 217 -0.24 37.43 3.56
N PHE A 218 -1.47 36.94 3.44
CA PHE A 218 -1.84 35.87 2.52
C PHE A 218 -2.59 36.47 1.31
N GLU A 219 -2.57 35.77 0.17
CA GLU A 219 -3.27 36.16 -1.05
C GLU A 219 -4.78 36.35 -0.81
N HIS A 220 -5.36 35.45 -0.01
CA HIS A 220 -6.75 35.48 0.41
C HIS A 220 -6.86 35.63 1.94
N ARG A 221 -8.02 36.08 2.42
CA ARG A 221 -8.24 36.24 3.87
C ARG A 221 -8.18 34.88 4.56
N VAL A 222 -7.55 34.84 5.73
CA VAL A 222 -7.52 33.63 6.57
C VAL A 222 -8.61 33.71 7.63
N VAL A 223 -9.50 32.71 7.67
CA VAL A 223 -10.58 32.55 8.64
C VAL A 223 -10.25 31.39 9.58
N PHE A 224 -10.47 31.58 10.88
CA PHE A 224 -10.25 30.52 11.86
C PHE A 224 -11.30 29.41 11.74
N GLN A 225 -10.85 28.17 11.69
CA GLN A 225 -11.67 26.96 11.85
C GLN A 225 -10.92 25.96 12.73
N GLU A 226 -11.65 25.33 13.63
CA GLU A 226 -11.13 24.31 14.53
C GLU A 226 -10.91 23.00 13.77
N ALA A 227 -9.69 22.45 13.85
CA ALA A 227 -9.37 21.17 13.24
C ALA A 227 -9.82 20.04 14.17
N GLY A 228 -10.73 19.16 13.70
CA GLY A 228 -10.99 17.89 14.37
C GLY A 228 -12.43 17.59 14.80
N ALA A 229 -13.41 18.44 14.49
CA ALA A 229 -14.81 18.08 14.67
C ALA A 229 -15.65 18.56 13.49
N ASN A 230 -15.90 17.67 12.54
CA ASN A 230 -17.08 17.76 11.69
C ASN A 230 -18.33 17.49 12.54
N PHE A 231 -18.65 18.39 13.48
CA PHE A 231 -20.05 18.61 13.77
C PHE A 231 -20.56 19.47 12.62
N LEU A 232 -20.82 18.82 11.48
CA LEU A 232 -21.98 19.21 10.70
C LEU A 232 -23.13 19.12 11.69
N ILE A 233 -23.44 20.23 12.36
CA ILE A 233 -24.74 20.38 12.99
C ILE A 233 -25.69 20.10 11.84
N PRO A 234 -26.44 18.99 11.86
CA PRO A 234 -27.41 18.76 10.81
C PRO A 234 -28.25 20.02 10.77
N SER A 235 -28.39 20.63 9.59
CA SER A 235 -29.37 21.69 9.36
C SER A 235 -30.62 21.35 10.16
N PRO A 236 -31.19 22.27 10.97
CA PRO A 236 -32.30 21.93 11.85
C PRO A 236 -33.33 21.18 11.02
N ILE A 237 -33.50 19.88 11.33
CA ILE A 237 -34.37 18.99 10.58
C ILE A 237 -35.74 19.62 10.71
N THR A 238 -36.18 20.28 9.65
CA THR A 238 -37.56 20.74 9.53
C THR A 238 -38.40 19.51 9.77
N THR A 239 -39.35 19.61 10.70
CA THR A 239 -40.31 18.56 11.06
C THR A 239 -41.27 18.25 9.89
N SER A 240 -40.72 17.81 8.77
CA SER A 240 -41.43 17.11 7.71
C SER A 240 -41.27 15.63 7.97
N ASN A 241 -42.38 14.89 8.04
CA ASN A 241 -42.40 13.43 8.12
C ASN A 241 -41.93 12.77 6.80
N GLU A 242 -40.86 13.28 6.20
CA GLU A 242 -40.23 12.72 5.03
C GLU A 242 -39.03 11.89 5.45
N LEU A 243 -38.93 10.68 4.90
CA LEU A 243 -37.75 9.83 5.05
C LEU A 243 -36.58 10.52 4.35
N VAL A 244 -35.59 10.96 5.13
CA VAL A 244 -34.37 11.58 4.60
C VAL A 244 -33.24 10.55 4.65
N THR A 245 -32.55 10.37 3.52
CA THR A 245 -31.33 9.57 3.45
C THR A 245 -30.18 10.35 4.05
N VAL A 246 -29.76 9.98 5.26
CA VAL A 246 -28.57 10.56 5.90
C VAL A 246 -27.35 9.73 5.51
N TRP A 247 -26.39 10.37 4.86
CA TRP A 247 -25.08 9.78 4.61
C TRP A 247 -24.26 9.83 5.90
N ASP A 248 -23.98 8.67 6.47
CA ASP A 248 -23.04 8.53 7.58
C ASP A 248 -21.66 8.11 7.04
N PRO A 249 -20.68 9.03 6.98
CA PRO A 249 -19.32 8.75 6.49
C PRO A 249 -18.49 7.90 7.46
N GLU A 250 -19.04 7.54 8.62
CA GLU A 250 -18.43 6.69 9.64
C GLU A 250 -19.00 5.26 9.68
N VAL A 251 -20.03 4.95 8.88
CA VAL A 251 -20.54 3.58 8.74
C VAL A 251 -19.42 2.64 8.30
N GLY A 252 -19.16 1.61 9.12
CA GLY A 252 -18.11 0.62 8.89
C GLY A 252 -16.73 0.99 9.44
N LYS A 253 -16.56 2.19 10.01
CA LYS A 253 -15.33 2.56 10.74
C LYS A 253 -15.41 2.12 12.20
N ILE A 254 -14.25 1.87 12.80
CA ILE A 254 -14.14 1.50 14.21
C ILE A 254 -14.51 2.71 15.07
N ASN A 255 -15.41 2.53 16.03
CA ASN A 255 -15.76 3.56 16.99
C ASN A 255 -14.53 3.94 17.84
N PRO A 256 -14.04 5.19 17.79
CA PRO A 256 -12.84 5.61 18.52
C PRO A 256 -12.96 5.46 20.04
N SER A 257 -14.16 5.66 20.59
CA SER A 257 -14.43 5.52 22.03
C SER A 257 -14.36 4.06 22.47
N GLU A 258 -14.94 3.15 21.70
CA GLU A 258 -14.87 1.71 21.93
C GLU A 258 -13.41 1.22 21.83
N HIS A 259 -12.68 1.69 20.81
CA HIS A 259 -11.26 1.37 20.63
C HIS A 259 -10.40 1.84 21.80
N LYS A 260 -10.66 3.05 22.32
CA LYS A 260 -9.97 3.59 23.49
C LYS A 260 -10.29 2.78 24.75
N GLN A 261 -11.55 2.42 24.97
CA GLN A 261 -11.97 1.58 26.09
C GLN A 261 -11.28 0.22 26.05
N LEU A 262 -11.23 -0.43 24.88
CA LEU A 262 -10.54 -1.71 24.69
C LEU A 262 -9.05 -1.59 25.02
N LYS A 263 -8.37 -0.55 24.52
CA LYS A 263 -6.95 -0.30 24.82
C LYS A 263 -6.70 -0.08 26.31
N LEU A 264 -7.56 0.69 26.98
CA LEU A 264 -7.45 0.93 28.43
C LEU A 264 -7.69 -0.34 29.23
N ALA A 265 -8.72 -1.12 28.90
CA ALA A 265 -9.01 -2.39 29.58
C ALA A 265 -7.85 -3.39 29.45
N ARG A 266 -7.22 -3.46 28.28
CA ARG A 266 -6.01 -4.28 28.06
C ARG A 266 -4.80 -3.74 28.81
N SER A 267 -4.59 -2.42 28.78
CA SER A 267 -3.48 -1.75 29.49
C SER A 267 -3.53 -1.96 31.01
N LEU A 268 -4.71 -1.90 31.62
CA LEU A 268 -4.90 -2.19 33.04
C LEU A 268 -4.53 -3.65 33.41
N THR A 269 -4.54 -4.55 32.43
CA THR A 269 -4.17 -5.97 32.60
C THR A 269 -2.68 -6.22 32.25
N ARG A 270 -1.95 -5.23 31.71
CA ARG A 270 -0.51 -5.34 31.39
C ARG A 270 0.32 -5.28 32.67
N GLY A 271 0.38 -6.42 33.37
CA GLY A 271 1.23 -6.60 34.55
C GLY A 271 0.81 -7.78 35.44
N ILE A 272 -0.47 -8.15 35.41
CA ILE A 272 -1.01 -9.29 36.17
C ILE A 272 -1.33 -10.41 35.17
N ILE A 273 -0.36 -11.30 34.95
CA ILE A 273 -0.53 -12.48 34.08
C ILE A 273 -0.68 -13.70 34.98
N ASP A 274 -1.93 -14.06 35.28
CA ASP A 274 -2.24 -15.34 35.89
C ASP A 274 -2.35 -16.41 34.79
N ARG A 275 -1.35 -17.29 34.70
CA ARG A 275 -1.27 -18.36 33.70
C ARG A 275 -2.26 -19.50 33.99
N ASP A 276 -2.68 -19.65 35.24
CA ASP A 276 -3.56 -20.72 35.70
C ASP A 276 -5.02 -20.29 35.80
N LEU A 277 -5.32 -19.05 35.36
CA LEU A 277 -6.65 -18.48 35.35
C LEU A 277 -7.61 -19.32 34.49
N LYS A 278 -8.62 -19.89 35.14
CA LYS A 278 -9.66 -20.70 34.48
C LYS A 278 -10.99 -19.94 34.42
N PRO A 279 -11.72 -20.05 33.29
CA PRO A 279 -13.03 -19.40 33.16
C PRO A 279 -14.06 -20.01 34.12
N SER A 280 -14.94 -19.15 34.64
CA SER A 280 -16.13 -19.55 35.41
C SER A 280 -17.13 -20.32 34.54
N SER A 281 -18.16 -20.92 35.16
CA SER A 281 -19.19 -21.69 34.43
C SER A 281 -19.93 -20.85 33.37
N SER A 282 -20.23 -19.58 33.67
CA SER A 282 -20.85 -18.65 32.73
C SER A 282 -19.90 -18.24 31.60
N GLU A 283 -18.65 -17.87 31.94
CA GLU A 283 -17.62 -17.51 30.95
C GLU A 283 -17.30 -18.68 30.01
N ARG A 284 -17.22 -19.92 30.52
CA ARG A 284 -17.04 -21.13 29.69
C ARG A 284 -18.15 -21.30 28.67
N LYS A 285 -19.41 -21.13 29.09
CA LYS A 285 -20.57 -21.23 28.18
C LYS A 285 -20.51 -20.14 27.11
N SER A 286 -20.10 -18.92 27.47
CA SER A 286 -19.90 -17.83 26.50
C SER A 286 -18.78 -18.13 25.50
N ILE A 287 -17.61 -18.58 25.97
CA ILE A 287 -16.50 -18.99 25.11
C ILE A 287 -16.94 -20.09 24.15
N GLN A 288 -17.61 -21.14 24.65
CA GLN A 288 -18.10 -22.24 23.81
C GLN A 288 -19.13 -21.80 22.76
N ARG A 289 -19.90 -20.74 23.05
CA ARG A 289 -20.78 -20.12 22.05
C ARG A 289 -19.97 -19.40 20.96
N ILE A 290 -18.94 -18.65 21.36
CA ILE A 290 -18.05 -17.91 20.45
C ILE A 290 -17.29 -18.88 19.52
N LEU A 291 -16.80 -20.01 20.05
CA LEU A 291 -16.07 -21.02 19.26
C LEU A 291 -16.92 -21.69 18.18
N LYS A 292 -18.25 -21.64 18.30
CA LYS A 292 -19.19 -22.15 17.29
C LYS A 292 -19.51 -21.13 16.21
N TYR A 293 -19.03 -19.89 16.32
CA TYR A 293 -19.31 -18.87 15.32
C TYR A 293 -18.64 -19.20 13.98
N PRO A 294 -19.33 -18.89 12.86
CA PRO A 294 -18.72 -19.02 11.55
C PRO A 294 -17.54 -18.04 11.42
N PRO A 295 -16.53 -18.37 10.60
CA PRO A 295 -15.40 -17.48 10.32
C PRO A 295 -15.82 -16.08 9.83
N THR A 296 -16.97 -15.92 9.19
CA THR A 296 -17.41 -14.61 8.69
C THR A 296 -17.95 -13.67 9.76
N ARG A 297 -18.23 -14.16 10.98
CA ARG A 297 -18.77 -13.33 12.07
C ARG A 297 -17.69 -12.46 12.71
N ILE A 298 -18.00 -11.18 12.85
CA ILE A 298 -17.17 -10.20 13.56
C ILE A 298 -17.38 -10.40 15.08
N LEU A 299 -16.28 -10.40 15.83
CA LEU A 299 -16.30 -10.51 17.29
C LEU A 299 -16.47 -9.14 17.92
N SER A 300 -17.32 -9.03 18.94
CA SER A 300 -17.49 -7.78 19.70
C SER A 300 -16.26 -7.48 20.58
N GLY A 301 -16.13 -6.23 21.04
CA GLY A 301 -15.06 -5.83 21.97
C GLY A 301 -14.98 -6.72 23.22
N ASP A 302 -16.13 -6.99 23.85
CA ASP A 302 -16.23 -7.84 25.05
C ASP A 302 -15.83 -9.29 24.77
N GLU A 303 -16.24 -9.84 23.62
CA GLU A 303 -15.88 -11.19 23.19
C GLU A 303 -14.37 -11.31 22.96
N ARG A 304 -13.77 -10.30 22.29
CA ARG A 304 -12.31 -10.23 22.08
C ARG A 304 -11.58 -10.17 23.43
N GLN A 305 -12.05 -9.37 24.38
CA GLN A 305 -11.47 -9.27 25.71
C GLN A 305 -11.57 -10.58 26.49
N LEU A 306 -12.71 -11.28 26.39
CA LEU A 306 -12.92 -12.56 27.07
C LEU A 306 -11.94 -13.63 26.56
N LEU A 307 -11.77 -13.75 25.24
CA LEU A 307 -10.80 -14.69 24.65
C LEU A 307 -9.36 -14.32 25.02
N TRP A 308 -9.02 -13.03 25.01
CA TRP A 308 -7.69 -12.56 25.42
C TRP A 308 -7.40 -12.87 26.90
N LYS A 309 -8.36 -12.63 27.80
CA LYS A 309 -8.25 -12.92 29.24
C LYS A 309 -7.89 -14.38 29.50
N PHE A 310 -8.54 -15.31 28.80
CA PHE A 310 -8.38 -16.75 29.03
C PHE A 310 -7.43 -17.47 28.06
N ARG A 311 -6.61 -16.72 27.29
CA ARG A 311 -5.72 -17.23 26.24
C ARG A 311 -4.87 -18.45 26.63
N PHE A 312 -4.31 -18.49 27.83
CA PHE A 312 -3.50 -19.63 28.28
C PHE A 312 -4.33 -20.90 28.49
N SER A 313 -5.55 -20.77 29.02
CA SER A 313 -6.46 -21.91 29.22
C SER A 313 -7.03 -22.47 27.91
N LEU A 314 -7.01 -21.67 26.83
CA LEU A 314 -7.54 -22.03 25.52
C LEU A 314 -6.50 -22.74 24.62
N MET A 315 -5.23 -22.78 25.01
CA MET A 315 -4.15 -23.36 24.18
C MET A 315 -4.38 -24.83 23.80
N SER A 316 -5.12 -25.58 24.61
CA SER A 316 -5.46 -26.99 24.33
C SER A 316 -6.65 -27.14 23.38
N GLU A 317 -7.40 -26.08 23.09
CA GLU A 317 -8.59 -26.10 22.25
C GLU A 317 -8.23 -25.67 20.82
N LYS A 318 -8.21 -26.62 19.88
CA LYS A 318 -7.83 -26.38 18.47
C LYS A 318 -8.65 -25.26 17.81
N ARG A 319 -9.97 -25.35 17.97
CA ARG A 319 -10.94 -24.43 17.34
C ARG A 319 -10.86 -22.99 17.87
N ALA A 320 -10.16 -22.79 18.99
CA ALA A 320 -10.01 -21.47 19.60
C ALA A 320 -8.90 -20.64 18.96
N LEU A 321 -7.94 -21.24 18.25
CA LEU A 321 -6.78 -20.51 17.73
C LEU A 321 -7.19 -19.41 16.73
N THR A 322 -8.03 -19.71 15.74
CA THR A 322 -8.43 -18.73 14.72
C THR A 322 -9.21 -17.55 15.33
N LYS A 323 -10.02 -17.83 16.35
CA LYS A 323 -10.79 -16.82 17.09
C LYS A 323 -9.92 -16.00 18.04
N PHE A 324 -8.91 -16.63 18.65
CA PHE A 324 -7.88 -15.95 19.44
C PHE A 324 -7.06 -14.98 18.57
N LEU A 325 -6.55 -15.42 17.42
CA LEU A 325 -5.73 -14.55 16.56
C LEU A 325 -6.50 -13.32 16.03
N ARG A 326 -7.83 -13.40 15.90
CA ARG A 326 -8.71 -12.27 15.60
C ARG A 326 -8.90 -11.29 16.75
N CYS A 327 -8.71 -11.75 18.00
CA CYS A 327 -8.83 -10.86 19.15
C CYS A 327 -7.57 -10.00 19.35
N VAL A 328 -6.42 -10.45 18.88
CA VAL A 328 -5.11 -9.77 18.99
C VAL A 328 -5.14 -8.40 18.31
N GLU A 329 -4.54 -7.40 18.95
CA GLU A 329 -4.27 -6.11 18.33
C GLU A 329 -2.85 -6.10 17.77
N TRP A 330 -2.71 -6.41 16.48
CA TRP A 330 -1.41 -6.56 15.81
C TRP A 330 -0.61 -5.26 15.70
N SER A 331 -1.26 -4.10 15.88
CA SER A 331 -0.57 -2.80 15.99
C SER A 331 0.21 -2.64 17.30
N ASP A 332 -0.08 -3.45 18.32
CA ASP A 332 0.66 -3.47 19.57
C ASP A 332 1.75 -4.55 19.58
N VAL A 333 3.00 -4.10 19.65
CA VAL A 333 4.20 -4.97 19.58
C VAL A 333 4.22 -6.01 20.70
N GLN A 334 3.76 -5.68 21.91
CA GLN A 334 3.79 -6.61 23.05
C GLN A 334 2.73 -7.69 22.93
N GLU A 335 1.51 -7.32 22.50
CA GLU A 335 0.43 -8.28 22.26
C GLU A 335 0.75 -9.20 21.08
N ALA A 336 1.25 -8.65 19.98
CA ALA A 336 1.67 -9.42 18.81
C ALA A 336 2.77 -10.44 19.16
N LYS A 337 3.79 -10.02 19.91
CA LYS A 337 4.88 -10.92 20.34
C LYS A 337 4.35 -12.06 21.22
N GLN A 338 3.47 -11.77 22.18
CA GLN A 338 2.86 -12.79 23.02
C GLN A 338 1.96 -13.75 22.22
N ALA A 339 1.18 -13.23 21.26
CA ALA A 339 0.33 -14.06 20.42
C ALA A 339 1.15 -15.05 19.58
N ILE A 340 2.27 -14.61 19.01
CA ILE A 340 3.19 -15.47 18.25
C ILE A 340 3.81 -16.57 19.13
N GLU A 341 4.26 -16.22 20.35
CA GLU A 341 4.79 -17.20 21.31
C GLU A 341 3.75 -18.25 21.70
N LEU A 342 2.50 -17.83 21.95
CA LEU A 342 1.40 -18.73 22.30
C LEU A 342 0.99 -19.61 21.12
N MET A 343 0.96 -19.07 19.91
CA MET A 343 0.63 -19.82 18.70
C MET A 343 1.60 -21.00 18.49
N GLY A 344 2.90 -20.81 18.74
CA GLY A 344 3.89 -21.89 18.64
C GLY A 344 3.72 -23.00 19.69
N ARG A 345 2.96 -22.74 20.77
CA ARG A 345 2.65 -23.71 21.84
C ARG A 345 1.21 -24.21 21.81
N TRP A 346 0.41 -23.71 20.88
CA TRP A 346 -1.00 -24.07 20.76
C TRP A 346 -1.12 -25.49 20.20
N GLU A 347 -2.18 -26.20 20.59
CA GLU A 347 -2.54 -27.47 19.99
C GLU A 347 -2.72 -27.30 18.47
N THR A 348 -2.13 -28.17 17.67
CA THR A 348 -2.10 -27.99 16.21
C THR A 348 -3.51 -28.11 15.62
N ILE A 349 -3.88 -27.12 14.81
CA ILE A 349 -5.19 -27.02 14.16
C ILE A 349 -5.29 -27.93 12.94
N ASP A 350 -6.52 -28.11 12.45
CA ASP A 350 -6.80 -28.89 11.25
C ASP A 350 -6.58 -28.04 9.97
N VAL A 351 -6.45 -28.71 8.82
CA VAL A 351 -6.19 -28.07 7.51
C VAL A 351 -7.25 -27.03 7.17
N CYS A 352 -8.53 -27.32 7.40
CA CYS A 352 -9.64 -26.40 7.17
C CYS A 352 -9.49 -25.08 7.96
N ASP A 353 -9.07 -25.15 9.22
CA ASP A 353 -8.85 -23.97 10.05
C ASP A 353 -7.59 -23.20 9.60
N ALA A 354 -6.57 -23.90 9.09
CA ALA A 354 -5.38 -23.26 8.51
C ALA A 354 -5.71 -22.46 7.24
N LEU A 355 -6.69 -22.89 6.44
CA LEU A 355 -7.18 -22.11 5.30
C LEU A 355 -7.80 -20.76 5.75
N GLU A 356 -8.46 -20.71 6.91
CA GLU A 356 -8.98 -19.44 7.49
C GLU A 356 -7.83 -18.45 7.75
N LEU A 357 -6.67 -18.95 8.20
CA LEU A 357 -5.48 -18.13 8.50
C LEU A 357 -4.80 -17.56 7.24
N LEU A 358 -5.11 -18.08 6.06
CA LEU A 358 -4.62 -17.56 4.77
C LEU A 358 -5.58 -16.54 4.13
N SER A 359 -6.72 -16.26 4.77
CA SER A 359 -7.69 -15.24 4.33
C SER A 359 -7.15 -13.81 4.46
N PRO A 360 -7.78 -12.78 3.83
CA PRO A 360 -7.35 -11.38 3.93
C PRO A 360 -7.46 -10.80 5.35
N VAL A 361 -8.11 -11.50 6.29
CA VAL A 361 -8.24 -11.06 7.68
C VAL A 361 -6.89 -11.11 8.42
N PHE A 362 -5.98 -11.99 7.99
CA PHE A 362 -4.69 -12.21 8.65
C PHE A 362 -3.54 -11.78 7.74
N GLU A 363 -2.93 -10.65 8.10
CA GLU A 363 -1.81 -10.10 7.35
C GLU A 363 -0.43 -10.44 7.94
N SER A 364 -0.37 -10.94 9.19
CA SER A 364 0.91 -11.29 9.84
C SER A 364 1.59 -12.44 9.09
N GLU A 365 2.86 -12.24 8.75
CA GLU A 365 3.65 -13.22 8.02
C GLU A 365 3.88 -14.49 8.84
N GLU A 366 3.99 -14.35 10.16
CA GLU A 366 4.17 -15.44 11.11
C GLU A 366 2.93 -16.32 11.21
N VAL A 367 1.74 -15.71 11.24
CA VAL A 367 0.46 -16.44 11.23
C VAL A 367 0.31 -17.24 9.93
N ARG A 368 0.63 -16.62 8.79
CA ARG A 368 0.58 -17.30 7.49
C ARG A 368 1.64 -18.39 7.37
N ALA A 369 2.84 -18.19 7.93
CA ALA A 369 3.88 -19.21 8.00
C ALA A 369 3.44 -20.42 8.83
N TYR A 370 2.77 -20.20 9.96
CA TYR A 370 2.19 -21.27 10.76
C TYR A 370 1.12 -22.03 9.96
N ALA A 371 0.23 -21.32 9.25
CA ALA A 371 -0.77 -21.96 8.38
C ALA A 371 -0.11 -22.87 7.33
N VAL A 372 0.95 -22.41 6.66
CA VAL A 372 1.71 -23.23 5.70
C VAL A 372 2.34 -24.44 6.38
N SER A 373 2.87 -24.33 7.60
CA SER A 373 3.42 -25.48 8.35
C SER A 373 2.39 -26.54 8.71
N VAL A 374 1.11 -26.16 8.83
CA VAL A 374 0.00 -27.10 9.01
C VAL A 374 -0.32 -27.79 7.68
N LEU A 375 -0.38 -27.02 6.58
CA LEU A 375 -0.62 -27.55 5.22
C LEU A 375 0.47 -28.52 4.76
N GLU A 376 1.71 -28.37 5.25
CA GLU A 376 2.81 -29.31 4.96
C GLU A 376 2.57 -30.74 5.44
N ARG A 377 1.61 -30.95 6.37
CA ARG A 377 1.25 -32.27 6.89
C ARG A 377 0.16 -32.96 6.08
N ALA A 378 -0.57 -32.21 5.23
CA ALA A 378 -1.63 -32.76 4.40
C ALA A 378 -1.05 -33.61 3.26
N ASP A 379 -1.76 -34.68 2.91
CA ASP A 379 -1.42 -35.51 1.76
C ASP A 379 -1.74 -34.78 0.44
N ASP A 380 -1.29 -35.36 -0.68
CA ASP A 380 -1.44 -34.72 -1.99
C ASP A 380 -2.90 -34.68 -2.47
N GLU A 381 -3.71 -35.66 -2.08
CA GLU A 381 -5.10 -35.83 -2.50
C GLU A 381 -6.00 -34.79 -1.82
N GLU A 382 -5.86 -34.64 -0.50
CA GLU A 382 -6.48 -33.58 0.29
C GLU A 382 -6.03 -32.19 -0.20
N LEU A 383 -4.73 -32.02 -0.45
CA LEU A 383 -4.19 -30.74 -0.93
C LEU A 383 -4.77 -30.36 -2.31
N GLN A 384 -4.97 -31.34 -3.20
CA GLN A 384 -5.56 -31.12 -4.51
C GLN A 384 -7.00 -30.58 -4.39
N CYS A 385 -7.78 -31.03 -3.41
CA CYS A 385 -9.14 -30.52 -3.17
C CYS A 385 -9.17 -29.01 -2.83
N TYR A 386 -8.08 -28.48 -2.26
CA TYR A 386 -7.97 -27.08 -1.84
C TYR A 386 -7.03 -26.24 -2.73
N LEU A 387 -6.42 -26.86 -3.76
CA LEU A 387 -5.35 -26.24 -4.55
C LEU A 387 -5.79 -24.92 -5.18
N LEU A 388 -7.02 -24.87 -5.71
CA LEU A 388 -7.57 -23.64 -6.28
C LEU A 388 -7.63 -22.54 -5.21
N GLN A 389 -8.19 -22.82 -4.03
CA GLN A 389 -8.32 -21.86 -2.94
C GLN A 389 -6.95 -21.38 -2.43
N LEU A 390 -5.95 -22.27 -2.40
CA LEU A 390 -4.57 -21.92 -2.05
C LEU A 390 -3.93 -21.01 -3.09
N VAL A 391 -4.18 -21.23 -4.38
CA VAL A 391 -3.75 -20.30 -5.44
C VAL A 391 -4.44 -18.93 -5.25
N GLN A 392 -5.73 -18.90 -4.95
CA GLN A 392 -6.44 -17.64 -4.68
C GLN A 392 -5.87 -16.91 -3.45
N ALA A 393 -5.41 -17.65 -2.43
CA ALA A 393 -4.83 -17.09 -1.22
C ALA A 393 -3.48 -16.38 -1.45
N LEU A 394 -2.79 -16.66 -2.57
CA LEU A 394 -1.57 -15.93 -2.95
C LEU A 394 -1.83 -14.43 -3.09
N ARG A 395 -3.05 -13.99 -3.43
CA ARG A 395 -3.43 -12.56 -3.51
C ARG A 395 -3.27 -11.81 -2.19
N PHE A 396 -3.30 -12.51 -1.06
CA PHE A 396 -3.24 -11.90 0.27
C PHE A 396 -1.84 -11.98 0.91
N GLU A 397 -0.85 -12.51 0.18
CA GLU A 397 0.53 -12.53 0.65
C GLU A 397 1.17 -11.12 0.62
N ARG A 398 2.10 -10.87 1.55
CA ARG A 398 2.85 -9.61 1.57
C ARG A 398 4.04 -9.61 0.61
N SER A 399 4.63 -10.77 0.37
CA SER A 399 5.79 -10.95 -0.53
C SER A 399 5.38 -11.67 -1.81
N ASP A 400 6.01 -11.29 -2.94
CA ASP A 400 5.83 -11.95 -4.22
C ASP A 400 6.39 -13.40 -4.20
N LYS A 401 7.43 -13.62 -3.39
CA LYS A 401 8.02 -14.95 -3.13
C LYS A 401 7.67 -15.39 -1.71
N SER A 402 6.39 -15.68 -1.51
CA SER A 402 5.86 -16.07 -0.19
C SER A 402 6.19 -17.52 0.18
N ARG A 403 6.09 -17.85 1.47
CA ARG A 403 6.20 -19.24 1.93
C ARG A 403 5.15 -20.15 1.28
N LEU A 404 3.93 -19.63 1.07
CA LEU A 404 2.87 -20.36 0.39
C LEU A 404 3.22 -20.68 -1.07
N SER A 405 3.77 -19.70 -1.80
CA SER A 405 4.25 -19.90 -3.19
C SER A 405 5.31 -21.00 -3.26
N HIS A 406 6.35 -20.91 -2.41
CA HIS A 406 7.40 -21.94 -2.34
C HIS A 406 6.87 -23.31 -1.93
N PHE A 407 5.92 -23.36 -0.99
CA PHE A 407 5.27 -24.60 -0.58
C PHE A 407 4.55 -25.28 -1.75
N LEU A 408 3.70 -24.54 -2.47
CA LEU A 408 2.94 -25.05 -3.61
C LEU A 408 3.89 -25.60 -4.69
N VAL A 409 4.89 -24.82 -5.08
CA VAL A 409 5.88 -25.28 -6.09
C VAL A 409 6.62 -26.52 -5.61
N ARG A 410 7.11 -26.55 -4.36
CA ARG A 410 7.84 -27.71 -3.81
C ARG A 410 6.99 -28.98 -3.79
N ARG A 411 5.69 -28.88 -3.48
CA ARG A 411 4.76 -30.03 -3.51
C ARG A 411 4.51 -30.48 -4.96
N SER A 412 4.30 -29.54 -5.88
CA SER A 412 4.13 -29.81 -7.31
C SER A 412 5.34 -30.51 -7.95
N LEU A 413 6.58 -30.22 -7.53
CA LEU A 413 7.75 -30.93 -8.06
C LEU A 413 7.78 -32.44 -7.73
N ARG A 414 6.99 -32.88 -6.74
CA ARG A 414 6.88 -34.30 -6.35
C ARG A 414 5.63 -34.97 -6.93
N ASN A 415 4.62 -34.18 -7.31
CA ASN A 415 3.36 -34.67 -7.82
C ASN A 415 2.95 -33.89 -9.07
N ILE A 416 2.93 -34.64 -10.17
CA ILE A 416 2.74 -34.10 -11.49
C ILE A 416 1.33 -33.57 -11.76
N GLU A 417 0.32 -34.15 -11.10
CA GLU A 417 -1.06 -33.70 -11.22
C GLU A 417 -1.21 -32.35 -10.54
N LEU A 418 -0.65 -32.20 -9.33
CA LEU A 418 -0.55 -30.91 -8.65
C LEU A 418 0.25 -29.87 -9.47
N ALA A 419 1.32 -30.28 -10.14
CA ALA A 419 2.08 -29.38 -11.02
C ALA A 419 1.26 -28.89 -12.20
N SER A 420 0.55 -29.80 -12.87
CA SER A 420 -0.32 -29.47 -14.00
C SER A 420 -1.42 -28.49 -13.60
N PHE A 421 -2.16 -28.80 -12.52
CA PHE A 421 -3.22 -27.91 -12.03
C PHE A 421 -2.67 -26.57 -11.54
N LEU A 422 -1.56 -26.55 -10.78
CA LEU A 422 -0.94 -25.32 -10.30
C LEU A 422 -0.53 -24.41 -11.47
N ARG A 423 0.10 -24.97 -12.51
CA ARG A 423 0.48 -24.23 -13.72
C ARG A 423 -0.73 -23.54 -14.34
N TRP A 424 -1.81 -24.29 -14.56
CA TRP A 424 -3.02 -23.75 -15.18
C TRP A 424 -3.72 -22.70 -14.33
N TYR A 425 -3.87 -22.95 -13.02
CA TYR A 425 -4.51 -21.98 -12.12
C TYR A 425 -3.72 -20.68 -12.03
N VAL A 426 -2.39 -20.74 -11.95
CA VAL A 426 -1.55 -19.54 -11.91
C VAL A 426 -1.55 -18.82 -13.26
N ALA A 427 -1.51 -19.55 -14.38
CA ALA A 427 -1.50 -18.97 -15.73
C ALA A 427 -2.77 -18.15 -16.03
N VAL A 428 -3.94 -18.65 -15.63
CA VAL A 428 -5.22 -17.93 -15.81
C VAL A 428 -5.22 -16.59 -15.06
N GLU A 429 -4.59 -16.54 -13.89
CA GLU A 429 -4.53 -15.35 -13.03
C GLU A 429 -3.53 -14.28 -13.52
N LEU A 430 -2.68 -14.59 -14.51
CA LEU A 430 -1.75 -13.61 -15.10
C LEU A 430 -2.45 -12.48 -15.85
N HIS A 431 -3.73 -12.67 -16.21
CA HIS A 431 -4.52 -11.66 -16.90
C HIS A 431 -5.04 -10.55 -15.96
N ASP A 432 -5.00 -10.74 -14.64
CA ASP A 432 -5.42 -9.73 -13.68
C ASP A 432 -4.27 -8.74 -13.38
N PRO A 433 -4.33 -7.48 -13.83
CA PRO A 433 -3.23 -6.53 -13.67
C PRO A 433 -2.92 -6.19 -12.19
N ALA A 434 -3.87 -6.36 -11.26
CA ALA A 434 -3.66 -6.03 -9.85
C ALA A 434 -2.71 -7.02 -9.15
N TYR A 435 -2.73 -8.29 -9.55
CA TYR A 435 -1.99 -9.36 -8.88
C TYR A 435 -1.06 -10.15 -9.81
N ALA A 436 -1.08 -9.89 -11.12
CA ALA A 436 -0.32 -10.61 -12.15
C ALA A 436 1.15 -10.79 -11.79
N LYS A 437 1.82 -9.76 -11.25
CA LYS A 437 3.24 -9.84 -10.85
C LYS A 437 3.51 -10.99 -9.88
N ARG A 438 2.61 -11.20 -8.90
CA ARG A 438 2.78 -12.23 -7.88
C ARG A 438 2.55 -13.63 -8.42
N PHE A 439 1.52 -13.79 -9.24
CA PHE A 439 1.26 -15.04 -9.94
C PHE A 439 2.41 -15.36 -10.90
N TYR A 440 2.94 -14.37 -11.61
CA TYR A 440 4.09 -14.53 -12.48
C TYR A 440 5.32 -15.01 -11.73
N CYS A 441 5.64 -14.46 -10.55
CA CYS A 441 6.76 -14.98 -9.75
C CYS A 441 6.57 -16.46 -9.35
N THR A 442 5.35 -16.89 -9.02
CA THR A 442 5.08 -18.30 -8.69
C THR A 442 5.20 -19.19 -9.93
N TYR A 443 4.71 -18.70 -11.07
CA TYR A 443 4.84 -19.36 -12.37
C TYR A 443 6.31 -19.51 -12.79
N GLU A 444 7.10 -18.44 -12.69
CA GLU A 444 8.53 -18.43 -12.99
C GLU A 444 9.28 -19.44 -12.11
N ILE A 445 9.04 -19.46 -10.79
CA ILE A 445 9.67 -20.45 -9.89
C ILE A 445 9.28 -21.88 -10.30
N LEU A 446 8.03 -22.13 -10.67
CA LEU A 446 7.59 -23.45 -11.13
C LEU A 446 8.33 -23.85 -12.42
N GLU A 447 8.29 -23.00 -13.44
CA GLU A 447 8.92 -23.23 -14.74
C GLU A 447 10.45 -23.41 -14.61
N GLU A 448 11.14 -22.54 -13.87
CA GLU A 448 12.59 -22.67 -13.63
C GLU A 448 12.97 -24.00 -12.99
N ASN A 449 12.19 -24.49 -12.03
CA ASN A 449 12.48 -25.76 -11.35
C ASN A 449 12.12 -26.97 -12.24
N MET A 450 11.07 -26.87 -13.06
CA MET A 450 10.75 -27.89 -14.05
C MET A 450 11.83 -27.97 -15.14
N ILE A 451 12.30 -26.82 -15.63
CA ILE A 451 13.41 -26.72 -16.60
C ILE A 451 14.73 -27.19 -15.98
N LYS A 452 14.99 -26.94 -14.69
CA LYS A 452 16.17 -27.49 -13.98
C LYS A 452 16.15 -29.02 -13.94
N ILE A 453 15.00 -29.63 -13.69
CA ILE A 453 14.86 -31.10 -13.78
C ILE A 453 15.16 -31.58 -15.21
N LEU A 454 14.72 -30.84 -16.23
CA LEU A 454 14.98 -31.16 -17.63
C LEU A 454 16.43 -30.87 -18.09
N SER A 455 17.14 -29.93 -17.46
CA SER A 455 18.51 -29.53 -17.84
C SER A 455 19.61 -30.23 -17.02
N GLU A 456 19.33 -30.65 -15.78
CA GLU A 456 20.20 -31.57 -15.02
C GLU A 456 20.21 -32.97 -15.63
N HIS A 457 19.10 -33.37 -16.26
CA HIS A 457 18.97 -34.62 -16.99
C HIS A 457 19.07 -34.37 -18.49
N ARG A 458 20.29 -34.28 -19.02
CA ARG A 458 20.59 -33.99 -20.44
C ARG A 458 19.92 -34.93 -21.47
N SER A 459 19.23 -35.98 -21.03
CA SER A 459 18.35 -36.82 -21.85
C SER A 459 17.21 -37.44 -21.02
N ILE A 460 16.07 -37.73 -21.67
CA ILE A 460 14.95 -38.51 -21.11
C ILE A 460 15.44 -39.82 -20.48
N ILE A 461 16.41 -40.48 -21.12
CA ILE A 461 17.03 -41.72 -20.64
C ILE A 461 17.73 -41.49 -19.29
N SER A 462 18.51 -40.41 -19.14
CA SER A 462 19.23 -40.12 -17.89
C SER A 462 18.29 -39.86 -16.70
N TYR A 463 17.10 -39.31 -16.96
CA TYR A 463 16.06 -39.13 -15.95
C TYR A 463 15.47 -40.49 -15.52
N LEU A 464 15.09 -41.33 -16.48
CA LEU A 464 14.49 -42.64 -16.20
C LEU A 464 15.46 -43.62 -15.53
N GLN A 465 16.76 -43.58 -15.89
CA GLN A 465 17.82 -44.37 -15.25
C GLN A 465 17.94 -44.10 -13.75
N LYS A 466 17.68 -42.87 -13.28
CA LYS A 466 17.79 -42.50 -11.87
C LYS A 466 16.71 -43.14 -11.00
N PHE A 467 15.49 -43.28 -11.54
CA PHE A 467 14.34 -43.77 -10.78
C PHE A 467 14.10 -45.27 -10.97
N HIS A 468 14.51 -45.83 -12.12
CA HIS A 468 14.33 -47.24 -12.45
C HIS A 468 15.60 -47.87 -13.05
N PRO A 469 16.73 -47.90 -12.32
CA PRO A 469 17.98 -48.48 -12.83
C PRO A 469 17.87 -50.01 -12.98
N ASP A 470 18.33 -50.53 -14.12
CA ASP A 470 18.54 -51.96 -14.33
C ASP A 470 19.71 -52.16 -15.30
N GLU A 471 20.86 -52.58 -14.76
CA GLU A 471 22.12 -52.74 -15.51
C GLU A 471 22.04 -53.80 -16.62
N ASN A 472 21.11 -54.76 -16.51
CA ASN A 472 20.94 -55.83 -17.49
C ASN A 472 19.87 -55.50 -18.55
N ALA A 473 19.17 -54.38 -18.39
CA ALA A 473 18.08 -53.97 -19.25
C ALA A 473 18.52 -52.90 -20.28
N PRO A 474 17.77 -52.75 -21.39
CA PRO A 474 18.08 -51.80 -22.45
C PRO A 474 18.19 -50.37 -21.92
N PHE A 475 19.26 -49.67 -22.30
CA PHE A 475 19.55 -48.31 -21.83
C PHE A 475 19.68 -48.17 -20.30
N GLY A 476 19.91 -49.25 -19.55
CA GLY A 476 20.07 -49.19 -18.10
C GLY A 476 18.77 -48.92 -17.32
N ILE A 477 17.59 -49.11 -17.96
CA ILE A 477 16.27 -48.81 -17.40
C ILE A 477 15.42 -50.08 -17.38
N THR A 478 14.61 -50.27 -16.34
CA THR A 478 13.67 -51.40 -16.29
C THR A 478 12.77 -51.46 -17.54
N ALA A 479 12.57 -52.66 -18.07
CA ALA A 479 11.76 -52.88 -19.28
C ALA A 479 10.31 -52.37 -19.13
N THR A 480 9.74 -52.41 -17.92
CA THR A 480 8.37 -51.93 -17.62
C THR A 480 8.25 -50.41 -17.75
N CYS A 481 9.26 -49.67 -17.28
CA CYS A 481 9.30 -48.22 -17.36
C CYS A 481 9.46 -47.76 -18.83
N LEU A 482 10.40 -48.38 -19.56
CA LEU A 482 10.61 -48.10 -20.98
C LEU A 482 9.35 -48.40 -21.81
N GLU A 483 8.67 -49.50 -21.54
CA GLU A 483 7.44 -49.88 -22.22
C GLU A 483 6.29 -48.89 -21.94
N THR A 484 6.20 -48.40 -20.69
CA THR A 484 5.20 -47.39 -20.28
C THR A 484 5.45 -46.06 -21.00
N PHE A 485 6.71 -45.66 -21.14
CA PHE A 485 7.11 -44.51 -21.94
C PHE A 485 6.70 -44.66 -23.40
N ILE A 486 7.03 -45.78 -24.04
CA ILE A 486 6.72 -46.03 -25.45
C ILE A 486 5.20 -45.97 -25.69
N LYS A 487 4.39 -46.59 -24.83
CA LYS A 487 2.93 -46.62 -24.96
C LYS A 487 2.30 -45.25 -24.76
N SER A 488 2.72 -44.52 -23.74
CA SER A 488 2.20 -43.16 -23.47
C SER A 488 2.60 -42.19 -24.60
N CYS A 489 3.84 -42.28 -25.07
CA CYS A 489 4.34 -41.55 -26.23
C CYS A 489 3.52 -41.86 -27.50
N ALA A 490 3.21 -43.12 -27.78
CA ALA A 490 2.38 -43.52 -28.92
C ALA A 490 0.97 -42.93 -28.84
N GLY A 491 0.30 -43.10 -27.69
CA GLY A 491 -1.06 -42.58 -27.49
C GLY A 491 -1.14 -41.06 -27.66
N TYR A 492 -0.22 -40.32 -27.05
CA TYR A 492 -0.20 -38.86 -27.18
C TYR A 492 0.19 -38.39 -28.60
N SER A 493 1.08 -39.10 -29.29
CA SER A 493 1.45 -38.72 -30.66
C SER A 493 0.29 -38.92 -31.64
N VAL A 494 -0.52 -39.97 -31.44
CA VAL A 494 -1.73 -40.23 -32.25
C VAL A 494 -2.83 -39.20 -31.95
N ILE A 495 -3.14 -38.94 -30.68
CA ILE A 495 -4.24 -38.00 -30.35
C ILE A 495 -3.89 -36.55 -30.73
N THR A 496 -2.62 -36.15 -30.62
CA THR A 496 -2.17 -34.81 -31.05
C THR A 496 -2.23 -34.64 -32.57
N TYR A 497 -1.96 -35.70 -33.33
CA TYR A 497 -2.17 -35.72 -34.78
C TYR A 497 -3.66 -35.57 -35.14
N ILE A 498 -4.52 -36.41 -34.54
CA ILE A 498 -5.97 -36.41 -34.81
C ILE A 498 -6.58 -35.04 -34.50
N LEU A 499 -6.32 -34.49 -33.31
CA LEU A 499 -6.86 -33.20 -32.87
C LEU A 499 -6.16 -31.99 -33.50
N GLY A 500 -5.07 -32.21 -34.24
CA GLY A 500 -4.28 -31.14 -34.85
C GLY A 500 -3.71 -30.16 -33.82
N ILE A 501 -3.21 -30.67 -32.70
CA ILE A 501 -2.62 -29.85 -31.63
C ILE A 501 -1.29 -29.28 -32.10
N GLY A 502 -1.18 -27.96 -32.09
CA GLY A 502 0.01 -27.20 -32.51
C GLY A 502 1.02 -26.97 -31.39
N ASP A 503 2.13 -26.33 -31.75
CA ASP A 503 3.16 -25.82 -30.82
C ASP A 503 3.72 -26.88 -29.86
N ARG A 504 4.07 -28.06 -30.38
CA ARG A 504 4.69 -29.13 -29.57
C ARG A 504 6.20 -28.99 -29.60
N HIS A 505 6.76 -28.76 -28.42
CA HIS A 505 8.19 -28.72 -28.10
C HIS A 505 8.40 -29.29 -26.71
N LEU A 506 9.65 -29.49 -26.31
CA LEU A 506 10.01 -30.14 -25.05
C LEU A 506 9.36 -29.52 -23.82
N ASP A 507 9.18 -28.20 -23.78
CA ASP A 507 8.59 -27.53 -22.61
C ASP A 507 7.08 -27.81 -22.45
N ASN A 508 6.44 -28.33 -23.51
CA ASN A 508 5.04 -28.76 -23.48
C ASN A 508 4.88 -30.26 -23.23
N LEU A 509 5.98 -30.96 -22.92
CA LEU A 509 6.02 -32.38 -22.63
C LEU A 509 6.51 -32.60 -21.19
N LEU A 510 5.76 -33.39 -20.45
CA LEU A 510 6.08 -33.72 -19.07
C LEU A 510 6.22 -35.23 -18.91
N LEU A 511 7.15 -35.66 -18.05
CA LEU A 511 7.50 -37.05 -17.84
C LEU A 511 7.41 -37.40 -16.34
N ARG A 512 6.67 -38.46 -16.02
CA ARG A 512 6.60 -39.03 -14.66
C ARG A 512 7.79 -39.93 -14.39
N ASN A 513 8.11 -40.11 -13.10
CA ASN A 513 9.13 -41.05 -12.65
C ASN A 513 8.84 -42.51 -13.05
N ASP A 514 7.57 -42.89 -13.21
CA ASP A 514 7.14 -44.22 -13.68
C ASP A 514 7.28 -44.44 -15.20
N GLY A 515 7.77 -43.43 -15.93
CA GLY A 515 7.95 -43.48 -17.38
C GLY A 515 6.78 -42.94 -18.19
N ARG A 516 5.66 -42.51 -17.60
CA ARG A 516 4.53 -41.97 -18.37
C ARG A 516 4.83 -40.57 -18.91
N LEU A 517 4.74 -40.42 -20.23
CA LEU A 517 4.79 -39.13 -20.93
C LEU A 517 3.37 -38.55 -21.04
N PHE A 518 3.22 -37.25 -20.81
CA PHE A 518 1.97 -36.55 -21.06
C PHE A 518 2.22 -35.12 -21.56
N HIS A 519 1.28 -34.63 -22.37
CA HIS A 519 1.37 -33.32 -23.00
C HIS A 519 0.60 -32.28 -22.19
N VAL A 520 1.12 -31.05 -22.16
CA VAL A 520 0.46 -29.89 -21.56
C VAL A 520 0.34 -28.75 -22.58
N ASP A 521 -0.40 -27.71 -22.21
CA ASP A 521 -0.59 -26.51 -23.03
C ASP A 521 -1.30 -26.76 -24.38
N PHE A 522 -2.62 -26.93 -24.40
CA PHE A 522 -3.39 -27.19 -25.63
C PHE A 522 -3.92 -25.90 -26.29
N GLY A 523 -3.22 -24.77 -26.13
CA GLY A 523 -3.70 -23.46 -26.63
C GLY A 523 -3.82 -23.34 -28.15
N PHE A 524 -3.19 -24.25 -28.91
CA PHE A 524 -3.27 -24.31 -30.37
C PHE A 524 -3.88 -25.64 -30.79
N ILE A 525 -5.08 -25.63 -31.36
CA ILE A 525 -5.81 -26.83 -31.80
C ILE A 525 -6.28 -26.71 -33.26
N LEU A 526 -6.71 -27.83 -33.86
CA LEU A 526 -7.31 -27.88 -35.21
C LEU A 526 -6.42 -27.30 -36.34
N GLY A 527 -5.10 -27.48 -36.18
CA GLY A 527 -4.10 -27.18 -37.20
C GLY A 527 -3.51 -25.77 -37.15
N ARG A 528 -3.80 -24.98 -36.11
CA ARG A 528 -3.08 -23.74 -35.83
C ARG A 528 -1.70 -24.08 -35.25
N ASP A 529 -0.65 -23.48 -35.77
CA ASP A 529 0.71 -23.68 -35.25
C ASP A 529 1.52 -22.37 -35.40
N PRO A 530 2.32 -21.97 -34.41
CA PRO A 530 3.19 -20.80 -34.53
C PRO A 530 4.34 -21.01 -35.53
N LYS A 531 4.68 -22.26 -35.88
CA LYS A 531 5.76 -22.56 -36.83
C LYS A 531 5.23 -22.51 -38.28
N PRO A 532 5.94 -21.86 -39.21
CA PRO A 532 5.47 -21.66 -40.60
C PRO A 532 5.37 -22.95 -41.43
N PHE A 533 6.12 -24.01 -41.07
CA PHE A 533 6.09 -25.31 -41.74
C PHE A 533 6.14 -26.45 -40.71
N PRO A 534 5.01 -26.76 -40.07
CA PRO A 534 4.95 -27.81 -39.06
C PRO A 534 5.07 -29.20 -39.68
N PRO A 535 5.80 -30.15 -39.07
CA PRO A 535 5.77 -31.55 -39.51
C PRO A 535 4.34 -32.09 -39.34
N PRO A 536 3.93 -33.07 -40.17
CA PRO A 536 2.55 -33.53 -40.21
C PRO A 536 2.11 -34.24 -38.91
N MET A 537 3.03 -34.93 -38.24
CA MET A 537 2.89 -35.44 -36.87
C MET A 537 3.93 -34.80 -35.96
N LYS A 538 3.52 -34.44 -34.75
CA LYS A 538 4.33 -33.68 -33.80
C LYS A 538 5.17 -34.58 -32.91
N LEU A 539 6.29 -35.06 -33.45
CA LEU A 539 7.31 -35.83 -32.74
C LEU A 539 8.54 -34.96 -32.45
N CYS A 540 9.01 -34.95 -31.20
CA CYS A 540 10.27 -34.28 -30.84
C CYS A 540 11.45 -35.25 -31.02
N LYS A 541 12.63 -34.71 -31.34
CA LYS A 541 13.86 -35.50 -31.59
C LYS A 541 14.22 -36.35 -30.38
N GLU A 542 14.10 -35.78 -29.20
CA GLU A 542 14.45 -36.35 -27.91
C GLU A 542 13.57 -37.57 -27.58
N MET A 543 12.30 -37.58 -28.04
CA MET A 543 11.41 -38.73 -27.89
C MET A 543 11.89 -39.92 -28.72
N VAL A 544 12.39 -39.65 -29.94
CA VAL A 544 12.95 -40.69 -30.84
C VAL A 544 14.29 -41.18 -30.31
N GLU A 545 15.15 -40.27 -29.84
CA GLU A 545 16.43 -40.62 -29.21
C GLU A 545 16.25 -41.42 -27.92
N ALA A 546 15.22 -41.12 -27.13
CA ALA A 546 14.87 -41.87 -25.92
C ALA A 546 14.51 -43.34 -26.19
N MET A 547 14.10 -43.66 -27.43
CA MET A 547 13.82 -45.02 -27.88
C MET A 547 15.05 -45.68 -28.52
N GLY A 548 16.21 -45.04 -28.54
CA GLY A 548 17.41 -45.54 -29.20
C GLY A 548 17.53 -45.17 -30.68
N GLY A 549 16.78 -44.17 -31.14
CA GLY A 549 16.84 -43.67 -32.52
C GLY A 549 15.91 -44.38 -33.50
N ALA A 550 15.85 -43.87 -34.73
CA ALA A 550 14.90 -44.32 -35.77
C ALA A 550 15.13 -45.77 -36.25
N GLU A 551 16.33 -46.33 -36.04
CA GLU A 551 16.68 -47.71 -36.40
C GLU A 551 16.44 -48.71 -35.25
N SER A 552 16.00 -48.24 -34.09
CA SER A 552 15.81 -49.08 -32.90
C SER A 552 14.59 -50.01 -32.99
N GLN A 553 14.70 -51.18 -32.36
CA GLN A 553 13.56 -52.09 -32.16
C GLN A 553 12.44 -51.43 -31.34
N TYR A 554 12.77 -50.57 -30.37
CA TYR A 554 11.79 -49.85 -29.55
C TYR A 554 11.04 -48.80 -30.37
N TYR A 555 11.71 -48.16 -31.33
CA TYR A 555 11.05 -47.25 -32.27
C TYR A 555 10.13 -48.01 -33.23
N THR A 556 10.50 -49.23 -33.63
CA THR A 556 9.61 -50.10 -34.40
C THR A 556 8.37 -50.49 -33.60
N ARG A 557 8.51 -50.79 -32.30
CA ARG A 557 7.38 -51.00 -31.39
C ARG A 557 6.49 -49.76 -31.25
N PHE A 558 7.09 -48.58 -31.10
CA PHE A 558 6.37 -47.31 -31.08
C PHE A 558 5.51 -47.14 -32.33
N LYS A 559 6.07 -47.36 -33.53
CA LYS A 559 5.31 -47.33 -34.79
C LYS A 559 4.13 -48.29 -34.78
N SER A 560 4.34 -49.52 -34.32
CA SER A 560 3.26 -50.52 -34.19
C SER A 560 2.13 -50.04 -33.28
N TYR A 561 2.46 -49.51 -32.09
CA TYR A 561 1.44 -49.00 -31.16
C TYR A 561 0.73 -47.76 -31.68
N CYS A 562 1.41 -46.88 -32.40
CA CYS A 562 0.80 -45.74 -33.08
C CYS A 562 -0.25 -46.20 -34.11
N CYS A 563 0.11 -47.16 -34.97
CA CYS A 563 -0.82 -47.70 -35.97
C CYS A 563 -2.03 -48.39 -35.31
N GLU A 564 -1.80 -49.21 -34.28
CA GLU A 564 -2.86 -49.91 -33.56
C GLU A 564 -3.81 -48.91 -32.87
N ALA A 565 -3.26 -47.95 -32.12
CA ALA A 565 -4.04 -46.92 -31.43
C ALA A 565 -4.82 -46.05 -32.43
N TYR A 566 -4.22 -45.68 -33.56
CA TYR A 566 -4.90 -44.92 -34.61
C TYR A 566 -6.08 -45.70 -35.21
N ASN A 567 -5.89 -46.98 -35.55
CA ASN A 567 -6.97 -47.83 -36.05
C ASN A 567 -8.10 -48.03 -35.02
N ILE A 568 -7.77 -48.19 -33.74
CA ILE A 568 -8.77 -48.28 -32.66
C ILE A 568 -9.58 -46.98 -32.57
N LEU A 569 -8.92 -45.82 -32.58
CA LEU A 569 -9.60 -44.53 -32.52
C LEU A 569 -10.44 -44.27 -33.78
N ARG A 570 -9.96 -44.68 -34.95
CA ARG A 570 -10.66 -44.59 -36.23
C ARG A 570 -11.99 -45.36 -36.22
N LYS A 571 -12.04 -46.54 -35.60
CA LYS A 571 -13.28 -47.32 -35.40
C LYS A 571 -14.30 -46.59 -34.52
N SER A 572 -13.86 -45.69 -33.65
CA SER A 572 -14.70 -44.84 -32.78
C SER A 572 -14.80 -43.39 -33.25
N SER A 573 -14.40 -43.08 -34.49
CA SER A 573 -14.39 -41.73 -35.08
C SER A 573 -15.75 -41.03 -35.00
N ASN A 574 -16.85 -41.74 -35.24
CA ASN A 574 -18.21 -41.18 -35.15
C ASN A 574 -18.52 -40.57 -33.78
N LEU A 575 -18.07 -41.21 -32.68
CA LEU A 575 -18.27 -40.68 -31.34
C LEU A 575 -17.48 -39.38 -31.16
N ILE A 576 -16.21 -39.37 -31.58
CA ILE A 576 -15.32 -38.20 -31.46
C ILE A 576 -15.86 -37.03 -32.28
N LEU A 577 -16.28 -37.28 -33.53
CA LEU A 577 -16.88 -36.27 -34.40
C LEU A 577 -18.17 -35.69 -33.80
N ASN A 578 -19.05 -36.54 -33.24
CA ASN A 578 -20.27 -36.08 -32.57
C ASN A 578 -19.98 -35.25 -31.32
N LEU A 579 -18.98 -35.63 -30.52
CA LEU A 579 -18.57 -34.84 -29.35
C LEU A 579 -18.07 -33.45 -29.77
N PHE A 580 -17.28 -33.36 -30.84
CA PHE A 580 -16.82 -32.07 -31.39
C PHE A 580 -17.96 -31.26 -32.00
N HIS A 581 -18.91 -31.91 -32.66
CA HIS A 581 -20.12 -31.26 -33.20
C HIS A 581 -20.96 -30.61 -32.09
N LEU A 582 -21.13 -31.28 -30.94
CA LEU A 582 -21.82 -30.71 -29.78
C LEU A 582 -21.09 -29.52 -29.15
N MET A 583 -19.77 -29.40 -29.35
CA MET A 583 -18.98 -28.26 -28.88
C MET A 583 -18.98 -27.07 -29.84
N ALA A 584 -19.67 -27.13 -30.99
CA ALA A 584 -19.72 -26.07 -31.99
C ALA A 584 -20.20 -24.71 -31.43
N GLY A 585 -21.05 -24.71 -30.39
CA GLY A 585 -21.54 -23.50 -29.72
C GLY A 585 -20.68 -22.99 -28.56
N SER A 586 -19.50 -23.57 -28.33
CA SER A 586 -18.60 -23.16 -27.24
C SER A 586 -17.78 -21.90 -27.62
N ASN A 587 -17.42 -21.08 -26.63
CA ASN A 587 -16.54 -19.90 -26.81
C ASN A 587 -15.05 -20.27 -27.05
N ILE A 588 -14.75 -21.46 -27.56
CA ILE A 588 -13.38 -21.84 -27.92
C ILE A 588 -13.02 -21.09 -29.21
N PRO A 589 -12.03 -20.18 -29.22
CA PRO A 589 -11.80 -19.22 -30.30
C PRO A 589 -11.70 -19.87 -31.70
N ASP A 590 -11.05 -21.03 -31.78
CA ASP A 590 -10.79 -21.72 -33.04
C ASP A 590 -11.96 -22.61 -33.51
N ILE A 591 -12.89 -22.99 -32.62
CA ILE A 591 -14.10 -23.75 -32.97
C ILE A 591 -15.25 -22.77 -33.27
N ALA A 592 -15.38 -21.70 -32.49
CA ALA A 592 -16.43 -20.70 -32.62
C ALA A 592 -16.39 -19.93 -33.95
N SER A 593 -15.20 -19.78 -34.53
CA SER A 593 -15.03 -19.04 -35.80
C SER A 593 -15.62 -19.78 -37.01
N ASP A 594 -15.49 -21.11 -37.08
CA ASP A 594 -16.00 -21.94 -38.18
C ASP A 594 -16.05 -23.42 -37.75
N PRO A 595 -17.13 -23.84 -37.07
CA PRO A 595 -17.26 -25.19 -36.53
C PRO A 595 -17.25 -26.27 -37.62
N GLU A 596 -17.85 -25.99 -38.78
CA GLU A 596 -17.95 -26.95 -39.89
C GLU A 596 -16.58 -27.26 -40.47
N LYS A 597 -15.74 -26.23 -40.68
CA LYS A 597 -14.36 -26.41 -41.16
C LYS A 597 -13.46 -27.13 -40.14
N GLY A 598 -13.66 -26.89 -38.85
CA GLY A 598 -12.93 -27.59 -37.78
C GLY A 598 -13.24 -29.10 -37.76
N ILE A 599 -14.51 -29.45 -37.88
CA ILE A 599 -14.97 -30.85 -37.94
C ILE A 599 -14.49 -31.52 -39.23
N LEU A 600 -14.53 -30.82 -40.37
CA LEU A 600 -14.08 -31.36 -41.66
C LEU A 600 -12.57 -31.68 -41.64
N LYS A 601 -11.75 -30.79 -41.09
CA LYS A 601 -10.32 -31.05 -40.86
C LYS A 601 -10.09 -32.27 -39.96
N LEU A 602 -10.86 -32.40 -38.88
CA LEU A 602 -10.77 -33.55 -37.97
C LEU A 602 -11.16 -34.86 -38.69
N GLN A 603 -12.20 -34.81 -39.53
CA GLN A 603 -12.64 -35.94 -40.35
C GLN A 603 -11.58 -36.36 -41.38
N GLU A 604 -10.95 -35.39 -42.06
CA GLU A 604 -9.83 -35.64 -42.97
C GLU A 604 -8.66 -36.36 -42.28
N LYS A 605 -8.40 -36.03 -41.00
CA LYS A 605 -7.33 -36.67 -40.21
C LYS A 605 -7.60 -38.14 -39.91
N PHE A 606 -8.85 -38.59 -39.89
CA PHE A 606 -9.22 -40.00 -39.64
C PHE A 606 -9.09 -40.89 -40.88
N ARG A 607 -8.94 -40.32 -42.08
CA ARG A 607 -8.81 -41.04 -43.36
C ARG A 607 -9.78 -42.23 -43.45
N LEU A 608 -11.07 -41.94 -43.33
CA LEU A 608 -12.14 -42.95 -43.35
C LEU A 608 -12.27 -43.67 -44.70
N ASP A 609 -11.61 -43.14 -45.73
CA ASP A 609 -11.53 -43.67 -47.10
C ASP A 609 -10.65 -44.92 -47.25
N LEU A 610 -9.70 -45.17 -46.35
CA LEU A 610 -8.73 -46.27 -46.46
C LEU A 610 -9.20 -47.55 -45.76
N ASP A 611 -8.68 -48.74 -46.07
CA ASP A 611 -8.93 -49.92 -45.22
C ASP A 611 -7.97 -50.00 -44.02
N ASP A 612 -8.10 -51.02 -43.16
CA ASP A 612 -7.26 -51.16 -41.95
C ASP A 612 -5.76 -51.39 -42.30
N GLU A 613 -5.45 -52.01 -43.45
CA GLU A 613 -4.07 -52.33 -43.89
C GLU A 613 -3.41 -51.13 -44.60
N GLU A 614 -4.12 -50.50 -45.54
CA GLU A 614 -3.73 -49.26 -46.21
C GLU A 614 -3.45 -48.13 -45.21
N CYS A 615 -4.27 -48.07 -44.16
CA CYS A 615 -4.12 -47.12 -43.06
C CYS A 615 -2.81 -47.32 -42.27
N ILE A 616 -2.39 -48.57 -42.05
CA ILE A 616 -1.12 -48.86 -41.38
C ILE A 616 0.05 -48.32 -42.21
N HIS A 617 0.04 -48.55 -43.52
CA HIS A 617 1.06 -48.01 -44.43
C HIS A 617 1.06 -46.48 -44.41
N PHE A 618 -0.11 -45.85 -44.58
CA PHE A 618 -0.25 -44.40 -44.53
C PHE A 618 0.31 -43.79 -43.23
N PHE A 619 -0.04 -44.36 -42.08
CA PHE A 619 0.38 -43.80 -40.79
C PHE A 619 1.88 -44.03 -40.53
N GLN A 620 2.46 -45.13 -41.02
CA GLN A 620 3.90 -45.35 -40.97
C GLN A 620 4.66 -44.35 -41.83
N ASP A 621 4.19 -44.08 -43.04
CA ASP A 621 4.77 -43.08 -43.94
C ASP A 621 4.69 -41.69 -43.32
N LEU A 622 3.55 -41.33 -42.73
CA LEU A 622 3.36 -40.08 -41.99
C LEU A 622 4.40 -39.89 -40.86
N ILE A 623 4.64 -40.94 -40.07
CA ILE A 623 5.65 -40.92 -39.00
C ILE A 623 7.05 -40.72 -39.59
N ASN A 624 7.38 -41.46 -40.65
CA ASN A 624 8.69 -41.38 -41.31
C ASN A 624 8.93 -40.01 -41.95
N GLU A 625 7.93 -39.43 -42.61
CA GLU A 625 7.96 -38.06 -43.14
C GLU A 625 8.14 -37.03 -42.03
N SER A 626 7.43 -37.20 -40.91
CA SER A 626 7.53 -36.30 -39.76
C SER A 626 8.92 -36.32 -39.15
N VAL A 627 9.52 -37.50 -39.00
CA VAL A 627 10.90 -37.64 -38.51
C VAL A 627 11.91 -37.13 -39.52
N SER A 628 11.71 -37.41 -40.81
CA SER A 628 12.58 -36.91 -41.89
C SER A 628 12.51 -35.40 -42.04
N ALA A 629 11.38 -34.76 -41.76
CA ALA A 629 11.21 -33.30 -41.79
C ALA A 629 11.93 -32.59 -40.61
N LEU A 630 12.20 -33.29 -39.50
CA LEU A 630 12.94 -32.75 -38.36
C LEU A 630 14.44 -32.56 -38.68
N PHE A 631 15.03 -33.41 -39.52
CA PHE A 631 16.48 -33.41 -39.77
C PHE A 631 16.99 -32.26 -40.67
N PRO A 632 16.32 -31.87 -41.78
CA PRO A 632 16.71 -30.72 -42.61
C PRO A 632 16.57 -29.38 -41.89
N GLN A 633 15.57 -29.22 -41.02
CA GLN A 633 15.36 -27.98 -40.24
C GLN A 633 16.54 -27.70 -39.29
N MET A 634 17.19 -28.74 -38.75
CA MET A 634 18.43 -28.59 -37.99
C MET A 634 19.60 -28.11 -38.86
N VAL A 635 19.79 -28.71 -40.05
CA VAL A 635 20.86 -28.32 -40.96
C VAL A 635 20.67 -26.87 -41.41
N GLU A 636 19.45 -26.44 -41.73
CA GLU A 636 19.15 -25.05 -42.08
C GLU A 636 19.36 -24.07 -40.92
N THR A 637 19.08 -24.46 -39.68
CA THR A 637 19.24 -23.61 -38.50
C THR A 637 20.72 -23.47 -38.13
N ILE A 638 21.48 -24.56 -38.24
CA ILE A 638 22.94 -24.58 -38.10
C ILE A 638 23.61 -23.83 -39.25
N HIS A 639 23.10 -23.95 -40.48
CA HIS A 639 23.63 -23.25 -41.66
C HIS A 639 23.31 -21.74 -41.64
N ARG A 640 22.16 -21.33 -41.08
CA ARG A 640 21.84 -19.92 -40.77
C ARG A 640 22.73 -19.36 -39.66
N TRP A 641 22.97 -20.13 -38.60
CA TRP A 641 23.91 -19.75 -37.53
C TRP A 641 25.36 -19.64 -38.05
N ALA A 642 25.79 -20.57 -38.91
CA ALA A 642 27.11 -20.54 -39.55
C ALA A 642 27.26 -19.39 -40.57
N GLN A 643 26.18 -18.93 -41.20
CA GLN A 643 26.16 -17.73 -42.03
C GLN A 643 26.11 -16.42 -41.22
N TYR A 644 25.65 -16.45 -39.98
CA TYR A 644 25.65 -15.29 -39.07
C TYR A 644 27.03 -15.04 -38.43
N TRP A 645 27.94 -16.02 -38.51
CA TRP A 645 29.31 -15.96 -37.96
C TRP A 645 30.39 -15.90 -39.07
N ARG A 646 30.00 -15.71 -40.32
CA ARG A 646 30.85 -15.18 -41.41
C ARG A 646 30.46 -13.74 -41.66
#